data_AF-A0A315VFS3-F1
#
_entry.id   AF-A0A315VFS3-F1
#
_cell.length_a   1.000
_cell.length_b   1.000
_cell.length_c   1.000
_cell.angle_alpha   90.00
_cell.angle_beta   90.00
_cell.angle_gamma   90.00
#
_symmetry.space_group_name_H-M   'P 1'
#
loop_
_entity.id
_entity.type
_entity.pdbx_description
1 polymer ?
#
loop_
_entity_poly.entity_id
_entity_poly.type
_entity_poly.pdbx_seq_one_letter_code
_entity_poly.pdbx_strand_id
1 'polypeptide(L)'
;MAKSGSVHRTKLTSCHVVKHSPGASDRGKIALTEAIRMRSASCVLLLGGCILLGLLGVQSQCPSPCHCHGDLQHVICDGVGLKKIPQVSEATRLLNLQRNNLGTVPSGAFSESKGLVSLHMQHCQIREIESQAFKGLKKLVYLYLSNNKISSIKSGAFEDLTMLTYLYMEGNQMSELSKGLFSPMINLFVLQLNNNRLRELQPGTFAGAKDLRWLHMSGNELTTLHPGSLDEVENLAILHLDRNRLSAYPSAAMGKLRVVEELTLGKNPMKTIPDNAFQSFGRYMEKLHLDDMGLEKLSAGAFNGVTALKFLYLDNNNLKSLPTTMQLSVDTNMTLFNNPWTCSCQLAPLRKWMDSRQNETDAICESPPPQKGIQIRKSTVFKRCKSEKNDKNSKSKKTKKSRTGRRSSEKEPVQVSVNPAYQQMEVEYALRKVGCQAIVCPTEFKTQKYCDMLKRICPEIESSSPGDIKSARLPELRSVILLDSRQPGMFHFDDVMQAGDSSHVKQLQDLQNKLSFEDPINIQFTSGTTGAPKGATLSHRNIINNAYFVGKRVGYTWKSQPRVCVPVPLYHCFGSVGGGIAMAVHGLSLVFPSAGYNGKANLEAIQTWIYLNNPSFSGCKLEQDPFISVRPPHAEPVSFLEPKSQKSCSSPVLRTPSSRNTMASLSGQRSTDFCRASATVSWSSALDDVP
;
A
#
# COMPACT_ATOMS: atom_id res chain seq x y z
N MET A 1 -27.90 63.23 39.89
CA MET A 1 -27.21 63.47 38.60
C MET A 1 -26.75 62.11 38.10
N ALA A 2 -27.60 61.40 37.35
CA ALA A 2 -27.86 61.49 35.90
C ALA A 2 -27.07 60.35 35.20
N LYS A 3 -27.73 59.19 34.99
CA LYS A 3 -28.51 58.79 33.78
C LYS A 3 -27.56 58.33 32.66
N SER A 4 -27.72 57.21 31.97
CA SER A 4 -28.80 56.22 31.71
C SER A 4 -28.14 55.11 30.87
N GLY A 5 -28.48 53.81 30.84
CA GLY A 5 -29.57 52.94 31.29
C GLY A 5 -29.49 51.72 30.34
N SER A 6 -29.07 50.52 30.79
CA SER A 6 -29.89 49.37 31.26
C SER A 6 -30.90 48.89 30.19
N VAL A 7 -31.08 47.61 29.84
CA VAL A 7 -31.40 46.38 30.62
C VAL A 7 -31.36 45.23 29.57
N HIS A 8 -30.70 44.07 29.68
CA HIS A 8 -30.75 42.91 30.60
C HIS A 8 -32.02 42.02 30.60
N ARG A 9 -31.83 40.76 30.17
CA ARG A 9 -32.29 39.53 30.83
C ARG A 9 -33.76 39.05 30.76
N THR A 10 -33.89 37.83 30.21
CA THR A 10 -34.42 36.59 30.84
C THR A 10 -35.93 36.49 31.15
N LYS A 11 -36.59 35.39 30.71
CA LYS A 11 -37.10 34.31 31.58
C LYS A 11 -38.02 33.29 30.90
N LEU A 12 -37.87 32.05 31.37
CA LEU A 12 -38.80 30.92 31.34
C LEU A 12 -40.08 31.17 32.16
N THR A 13 -41.19 30.53 31.77
CA THR A 13 -42.31 29.99 32.58
C THR A 13 -43.15 29.07 31.64
N SER A 14 -43.38 27.76 31.84
CA SER A 14 -44.08 26.98 32.89
C SER A 14 -45.61 26.86 32.77
N CYS A 15 -46.06 25.66 32.34
CA CYS A 15 -47.12 24.74 32.83
C CYS A 15 -48.59 25.11 33.18
N HIS A 16 -49.46 24.15 32.78
CA HIS A 16 -50.81 23.72 33.27
C HIS A 16 -52.04 24.60 32.89
N VAL A 17 -53.27 24.12 32.61
CA VAL A 17 -54.13 23.05 33.20
C VAL A 17 -55.17 22.52 32.17
N VAL A 18 -55.75 21.35 32.50
CA VAL A 18 -56.74 20.47 31.85
C VAL A 18 -58.22 20.91 31.97
N LYS A 19 -59.08 20.41 31.04
CA LYS A 19 -60.50 19.93 31.17
C LYS A 19 -61.70 20.74 30.59
N HIS A 20 -62.54 19.94 29.88
CA HIS A 20 -64.01 19.98 29.65
C HIS A 20 -64.67 20.84 28.54
N SER A 21 -65.29 20.14 27.57
CA SER A 21 -66.49 20.51 26.76
C SER A 21 -67.76 20.57 27.65
N PRO A 22 -69.01 20.83 27.16
CA PRO A 22 -69.53 21.18 25.81
C PRO A 22 -70.58 22.33 25.80
N GLY A 23 -71.15 22.70 24.64
CA GLY A 23 -72.36 23.54 24.60
C GLY A 23 -72.74 24.06 23.22
N ALA A 24 -73.87 23.59 22.70
CA ALA A 24 -74.45 23.89 21.39
C ALA A 24 -75.23 25.21 21.33
N SER A 25 -75.46 25.72 20.11
CA SER A 25 -76.72 26.30 19.58
C SER A 25 -76.39 27.31 18.46
N ASP A 26 -76.57 27.03 17.17
CA ASP A 26 -77.82 26.92 16.38
C ASP A 26 -78.17 28.23 15.63
N ARG A 27 -78.49 28.06 14.33
CA ARG A 27 -79.32 28.87 13.41
C ARG A 27 -78.74 29.89 12.41
N GLY A 28 -79.05 29.61 11.14
CA GLY A 28 -79.26 30.57 10.03
C GLY A 28 -78.68 30.09 8.69
N LYS A 29 -79.22 29.08 7.98
CA LYS A 29 -80.29 29.14 6.93
C LYS A 29 -80.03 30.26 5.87
N ILE A 30 -80.07 30.09 4.53
CA ILE A 30 -80.67 29.13 3.58
C ILE A 30 -80.15 29.44 2.14
N ALA A 31 -80.30 28.46 1.23
CA ALA A 31 -80.35 28.50 -0.25
C ALA A 31 -79.02 28.76 -1.01
N LEU A 32 -78.67 28.05 -2.09
CA LEU A 32 -79.50 27.57 -3.20
C LEU A 32 -78.99 26.21 -3.75
N THR A 33 -79.95 25.37 -4.13
CA THR A 33 -79.81 24.02 -4.67
C THR A 33 -79.95 24.08 -6.19
N GLU A 34 -79.06 23.45 -6.98
CA GLU A 34 -79.38 22.75 -8.24
C GLU A 34 -78.12 22.14 -8.89
N ALA A 35 -77.95 20.81 -8.71
CA ALA A 35 -77.36 19.89 -9.70
C ALA A 35 -77.62 18.45 -9.21
N ILE A 36 -78.79 17.95 -9.59
CA ILE A 36 -79.31 16.61 -9.31
C ILE A 36 -78.82 15.62 -10.39
N ARG A 37 -78.63 14.35 -10.00
CA ARG A 37 -78.51 13.11 -10.80
C ARG A 37 -77.13 12.73 -11.38
N MET A 38 -76.34 12.06 -10.55
CA MET A 38 -75.71 10.77 -10.88
C MET A 38 -75.21 10.09 -9.58
N ARG A 39 -76.10 9.36 -8.89
CA ARG A 39 -75.74 8.49 -7.75
C ARG A 39 -76.46 7.15 -7.93
N SER A 40 -75.80 6.19 -8.58
CA SER A 40 -76.09 4.75 -8.40
C SER A 40 -75.05 3.88 -9.13
N ALA A 41 -73.74 4.05 -8.88
CA ALA A 41 -72.70 3.05 -9.25
C ALA A 41 -71.30 3.45 -8.74
N SER A 42 -71.06 3.60 -7.43
CA SER A 42 -69.68 3.85 -6.94
C SER A 42 -69.34 3.29 -5.55
N CYS A 43 -70.14 2.39 -4.97
CA CYS A 43 -69.82 1.75 -3.68
C CYS A 43 -69.21 0.34 -3.79
N VAL A 44 -68.82 -0.13 -4.98
CA VAL A 44 -68.20 -1.47 -5.15
C VAL A 44 -66.75 -1.41 -5.68
N LEU A 45 -66.21 -0.24 -5.98
CA LEU A 45 -64.87 -0.10 -6.59
C LEU A 45 -63.77 0.47 -5.66
N LEU A 46 -64.00 0.49 -4.34
CA LEU A 46 -62.98 0.94 -3.36
C LEU A 46 -62.41 -0.19 -2.47
N LEU A 47 -62.89 -1.43 -2.61
CA LEU A 47 -62.30 -2.61 -1.98
C LEU A 47 -61.52 -3.51 -2.97
N GLY A 48 -61.66 -3.30 -4.28
CA GLY A 48 -60.94 -4.05 -5.32
C GLY A 48 -59.60 -3.44 -5.77
N GLY A 49 -59.36 -2.16 -5.47
CA GLY A 49 -58.15 -1.44 -5.94
C GLY A 49 -56.89 -1.64 -5.09
N CYS A 50 -57.03 -2.14 -3.85
CA CYS A 50 -55.88 -2.39 -2.97
C CYS A 50 -55.26 -3.80 -3.12
N ILE A 51 -55.86 -4.67 -3.96
CA ILE A 51 -55.33 -6.02 -4.23
C ILE A 51 -54.50 -6.07 -5.52
N LEU A 52 -54.56 -5.03 -6.39
CA LEU A 52 -53.77 -4.97 -7.63
C LEU A 52 -52.53 -4.05 -7.59
N LEU A 53 -52.32 -3.31 -6.50
CA LEU A 53 -51.08 -2.53 -6.27
C LEU A 53 -50.06 -3.27 -5.39
N GLY A 54 -50.31 -4.54 -5.07
CA GLY A 54 -49.40 -5.43 -4.34
C GLY A 54 -48.37 -6.19 -5.19
N LEU A 55 -48.20 -5.83 -6.46
CA LEU A 55 -47.31 -6.56 -7.40
C LEU A 55 -46.13 -5.76 -7.94
N LEU A 56 -45.83 -4.57 -7.43
CA LEU A 56 -44.62 -3.83 -7.81
C LEU A 56 -43.94 -3.23 -6.58
N GLY A 57 -43.05 -4.03 -6.00
CA GLY A 57 -42.19 -3.63 -4.89
C GLY A 57 -41.94 -4.79 -3.94
N VAL A 58 -41.25 -5.84 -4.41
CA VAL A 58 -40.60 -6.76 -3.47
C VAL A 58 -39.59 -5.90 -2.72
N GLN A 59 -39.91 -5.49 -1.49
CA GLN A 59 -38.91 -5.01 -0.54
C GLN A 59 -37.91 -6.15 -0.45
N SER A 60 -36.74 -5.99 -1.08
CA SER A 60 -35.70 -6.99 -1.06
C SER A 60 -35.22 -7.11 0.38
N GLN A 61 -35.78 -8.04 1.15
CA GLN A 61 -35.36 -8.27 2.52
C GLN A 61 -33.99 -8.95 2.52
N CYS A 62 -33.21 -8.73 3.58
CA CYS A 62 -31.93 -9.43 3.75
C CYS A 62 -32.18 -10.95 3.76
N PRO A 63 -31.46 -11.76 2.95
CA PRO A 63 -31.65 -13.19 2.95
C PRO A 63 -31.36 -13.76 4.34
N SER A 64 -32.27 -14.55 4.90
CA SER A 64 -31.98 -15.30 6.14
C SER A 64 -31.17 -16.56 5.79
N PRO A 65 -30.13 -16.94 6.56
CA PRO A 65 -29.65 -16.38 7.83
C PRO A 65 -28.48 -15.37 7.69
N CYS A 66 -28.45 -14.56 6.64
CA CYS A 66 -27.38 -13.61 6.38
C CYS A 66 -27.55 -12.27 7.11
N HIS A 67 -26.47 -11.49 7.14
CA HIS A 67 -26.42 -10.12 7.66
C HIS A 67 -26.21 -9.13 6.53
N CYS A 68 -26.98 -8.03 6.53
CA CYS A 68 -26.89 -7.01 5.49
C CYS A 68 -26.58 -5.63 6.07
N HIS A 69 -25.77 -4.85 5.36
CA HIS A 69 -25.37 -3.48 5.73
C HIS A 69 -25.57 -2.49 4.58
N GLY A 70 -25.68 -1.20 4.93
CA GLY A 70 -25.73 -0.09 3.98
C GLY A 70 -26.85 -0.21 2.96
N ASP A 71 -28.09 -0.32 3.45
CA ASP A 71 -29.29 -0.53 2.62
C ASP A 71 -29.14 -1.71 1.64
N LEU A 72 -28.63 -2.84 2.17
CA LEU A 72 -28.43 -4.10 1.44
C LEU A 72 -27.30 -4.07 0.38
N GLN A 73 -26.48 -3.03 0.37
CA GLN A 73 -25.32 -2.98 -0.53
C GLN A 73 -24.29 -4.06 -0.18
N HIS A 74 -24.14 -4.41 1.10
CA HIS A 74 -23.23 -5.49 1.53
C HIS A 74 -24.05 -6.61 2.16
N VAL A 75 -23.98 -7.81 1.56
CA VAL A 75 -24.67 -9.01 2.05
C VAL A 75 -23.61 -10.03 2.50
N ILE A 76 -23.65 -10.42 3.77
CA ILE A 76 -22.67 -11.29 4.42
C ILE A 76 -23.38 -12.56 4.92
N CYS A 77 -23.09 -13.67 4.26
CA CYS A 77 -23.59 -15.01 4.54
C CYS A 77 -22.43 -15.95 4.90
N ASP A 78 -21.50 -15.52 5.74
CA ASP A 78 -20.26 -16.27 6.02
C ASP A 78 -20.49 -17.40 7.04
N GLY A 79 -20.24 -18.65 6.64
CA GLY A 79 -20.29 -19.81 7.54
C GLY A 79 -21.70 -20.19 8.02
N VAL A 80 -22.75 -19.72 7.35
CA VAL A 80 -24.14 -19.87 7.81
C VAL A 80 -24.82 -21.16 7.32
N GLY A 81 -24.06 -22.07 6.71
CA GLY A 81 -24.55 -23.39 6.29
C GLY A 81 -25.35 -23.40 4.99
N LEU A 82 -25.17 -22.40 4.12
CA LEU A 82 -25.84 -22.36 2.82
C LEU A 82 -25.42 -23.54 1.94
N LYS A 83 -26.42 -24.15 1.30
CA LYS A 83 -26.25 -25.19 0.28
C LYS A 83 -26.49 -24.70 -1.15
N LYS A 84 -27.02 -23.47 -1.29
CA LYS A 84 -27.34 -22.82 -2.56
C LYS A 84 -27.02 -21.34 -2.46
N ILE A 85 -26.75 -20.72 -3.60
CA ILE A 85 -26.52 -19.28 -3.69
C ILE A 85 -27.86 -18.56 -3.43
N PRO A 86 -27.92 -17.61 -2.47
CA PRO A 86 -29.15 -16.90 -2.15
C PRO A 86 -29.45 -15.84 -3.21
N GLN A 87 -30.74 -15.59 -3.45
CA GLN A 87 -31.16 -14.45 -4.26
C GLN A 87 -30.97 -13.15 -3.47
N VAL A 88 -30.35 -12.15 -4.09
CA VAL A 88 -30.02 -10.87 -3.47
C VAL A 88 -30.52 -9.70 -4.32
N SER A 89 -30.70 -8.55 -3.68
CA SER A 89 -31.18 -7.32 -4.33
C SER A 89 -30.22 -6.84 -5.43
N GLU A 90 -30.74 -6.17 -6.46
CA GLU A 90 -29.94 -5.48 -7.48
C GLU A 90 -29.06 -4.35 -6.88
N ALA A 91 -29.46 -3.83 -5.71
CA ALA A 91 -28.68 -2.85 -4.95
C ALA A 91 -27.35 -3.42 -4.41
N THR A 92 -27.23 -4.75 -4.30
CA THR A 92 -26.05 -5.41 -3.74
C THR A 92 -24.80 -5.07 -4.55
N ARG A 93 -23.74 -4.66 -3.85
CA ARG A 93 -22.40 -4.35 -4.38
C ARG A 93 -21.35 -5.36 -3.91
N LEU A 94 -21.50 -5.88 -2.70
CA LEU A 94 -20.64 -6.92 -2.14
C LEU A 94 -21.48 -8.08 -1.66
N LEU A 95 -21.14 -9.29 -2.11
CA LEU A 95 -21.73 -10.53 -1.64
C LEU A 95 -20.64 -11.43 -1.08
N ASN A 96 -20.74 -11.76 0.21
CA ASN A 96 -19.85 -12.68 0.89
C ASN A 96 -20.56 -13.99 1.22
N LEU A 97 -20.16 -15.08 0.58
CA LEU A 97 -20.68 -16.43 0.76
C LEU A 97 -19.63 -17.38 1.33
N GLN A 98 -18.56 -16.88 1.95
CA GLN A 98 -17.45 -17.69 2.44
C GLN A 98 -17.89 -18.82 3.38
N ARG A 99 -17.09 -19.89 3.43
CA ARG A 99 -17.24 -21.01 4.38
C ARG A 99 -18.61 -21.71 4.34
N ASN A 100 -19.26 -21.76 3.18
CA ASN A 100 -20.50 -22.51 2.96
C ASN A 100 -20.24 -23.85 2.23
N ASN A 101 -21.30 -24.58 1.85
CA ASN A 101 -21.19 -25.84 1.12
C ASN A 101 -22.04 -25.80 -0.16
N LEU A 102 -21.62 -24.97 -1.10
CA LEU A 102 -22.39 -24.68 -2.33
C LEU A 102 -22.25 -25.79 -3.38
N GLY A 103 -21.12 -26.49 -3.41
CA GLY A 103 -20.87 -27.62 -4.32
C GLY A 103 -20.59 -27.23 -5.77
N THR A 104 -21.46 -26.45 -6.41
CA THR A 104 -21.30 -25.94 -7.79
C THR A 104 -21.76 -24.49 -7.91
N VAL A 105 -21.29 -23.79 -8.95
CA VAL A 105 -21.86 -22.49 -9.35
C VAL A 105 -22.69 -22.71 -10.62
N PRO A 106 -24.03 -22.77 -10.51
CA PRO A 106 -24.89 -23.07 -11.64
C PRO A 106 -25.00 -21.92 -12.65
N SER A 107 -25.42 -22.22 -13.88
CA SER A 107 -25.72 -21.21 -14.89
C SER A 107 -26.68 -20.14 -14.36
N GLY A 108 -26.36 -18.86 -14.57
CA GLY A 108 -27.23 -17.74 -14.17
C GLY A 108 -27.39 -17.55 -12.67
N ALA A 109 -26.49 -18.11 -11.84
CA ALA A 109 -26.55 -18.01 -10.38
C ALA A 109 -26.70 -16.58 -9.82
N PHE A 110 -26.30 -15.57 -10.59
CA PHE A 110 -26.25 -14.17 -10.18
C PHE A 110 -27.08 -13.23 -11.08
N SER A 111 -28.07 -13.73 -11.83
CA SER A 111 -28.82 -12.97 -12.86
C SER A 111 -29.47 -11.68 -12.35
N GLU A 112 -29.95 -11.68 -11.10
CA GLU A 112 -30.63 -10.56 -10.47
C GLU A 112 -29.68 -9.55 -9.80
N SER A 113 -28.40 -9.90 -9.69
CA SER A 113 -27.38 -9.14 -8.93
C SER A 113 -26.35 -8.45 -9.83
N LYS A 114 -26.82 -7.86 -10.94
CA LYS A 114 -26.00 -7.20 -11.98
C LYS A 114 -25.15 -6.04 -11.46
N GLY A 115 -25.49 -5.52 -10.28
CA GLY A 115 -24.79 -4.47 -9.57
C GLY A 115 -23.53 -4.89 -8.82
N LEU A 116 -23.23 -6.19 -8.72
CA LEU A 116 -22.11 -6.69 -7.91
C LEU A 116 -20.75 -6.17 -8.40
N VAL A 117 -19.91 -5.79 -7.43
CA VAL A 117 -18.54 -5.30 -7.59
C VAL A 117 -17.54 -6.28 -6.94
N SER A 118 -17.90 -6.90 -5.82
CA SER A 118 -17.05 -7.88 -5.12
C SER A 118 -17.84 -9.13 -4.74
N LEU A 119 -17.32 -10.30 -5.11
CA LEU A 119 -17.93 -11.60 -4.82
C LEU A 119 -16.92 -12.52 -4.13
N HIS A 120 -17.26 -12.97 -2.92
CA HIS A 120 -16.43 -13.81 -2.08
C HIS A 120 -17.05 -15.20 -1.93
N MET A 121 -16.39 -16.24 -2.44
CA MET A 121 -16.84 -17.63 -2.38
C MET A 121 -15.70 -18.58 -1.98
N GLN A 122 -14.81 -18.12 -1.10
CA GLN A 122 -13.73 -18.95 -0.57
C GLN A 122 -14.26 -20.04 0.36
N HIS A 123 -13.62 -21.21 0.34
CA HIS A 123 -13.96 -22.33 1.22
C HIS A 123 -15.42 -22.83 1.08
N CYS A 124 -15.99 -22.75 -0.12
CA CYS A 124 -17.39 -23.12 -0.41
C CYS A 124 -17.58 -24.56 -0.90
N GLN A 125 -16.52 -25.38 -0.91
CA GLN A 125 -16.50 -26.74 -1.45
C GLN A 125 -16.90 -26.84 -2.94
N ILE A 126 -16.72 -25.76 -3.71
CA ILE A 126 -17.09 -25.69 -5.13
C ILE A 126 -16.21 -26.63 -5.93
N ARG A 127 -16.79 -27.50 -6.77
CA ARG A 127 -16.08 -28.46 -7.64
C ARG A 127 -16.12 -28.07 -9.11
N GLU A 128 -17.21 -27.42 -9.51
CA GLU A 128 -17.49 -27.10 -10.90
C GLU A 128 -18.15 -25.72 -11.02
N ILE A 129 -17.76 -25.00 -12.06
CA ILE A 129 -18.38 -23.74 -12.50
C ILE A 129 -19.00 -23.98 -13.87
N GLU A 130 -20.33 -23.86 -13.95
CA GLU A 130 -21.08 -24.09 -15.18
C GLU A 130 -20.92 -22.93 -16.18
N SER A 131 -21.35 -23.14 -17.43
CA SER A 131 -21.37 -22.08 -18.43
C SER A 131 -22.31 -20.97 -17.98
N GLN A 132 -21.98 -19.71 -18.28
CA GLN A 132 -22.81 -18.55 -17.89
C GLN A 132 -23.05 -18.41 -16.38
N ALA A 133 -22.22 -19.04 -15.54
CA ALA A 133 -22.33 -18.96 -14.08
C ALA A 133 -22.32 -17.51 -13.57
N PHE A 134 -21.49 -16.65 -14.17
CA PHE A 134 -21.34 -15.24 -13.78
C PHE A 134 -21.97 -14.25 -14.78
N LYS A 135 -22.89 -14.72 -15.62
CA LYS A 135 -23.52 -13.91 -16.66
C LYS A 135 -24.18 -12.66 -16.09
N GLY A 136 -23.97 -11.53 -16.76
CA GLY A 136 -24.52 -10.23 -16.36
C GLY A 136 -23.71 -9.47 -15.30
N LEU A 137 -22.67 -10.05 -14.71
CA LEU A 137 -21.82 -9.40 -13.70
C LEU A 137 -20.78 -8.44 -14.30
N LYS A 138 -21.24 -7.53 -15.17
CA LYS A 138 -20.40 -6.59 -15.94
C LYS A 138 -19.68 -5.54 -15.09
N LYS A 139 -20.08 -5.36 -13.84
CA LYS A 139 -19.47 -4.41 -12.88
C LYS A 139 -18.53 -5.10 -11.88
N LEU A 140 -18.37 -6.42 -11.96
CA LEU A 140 -17.58 -7.17 -11.00
C LEU A 140 -16.09 -6.85 -11.20
N VAL A 141 -15.42 -6.47 -10.11
CA VAL A 141 -14.00 -6.11 -10.08
C VAL A 141 -13.18 -7.19 -9.36
N TYR A 142 -13.74 -7.76 -8.28
CA TYR A 142 -13.09 -8.78 -7.45
C TYR A 142 -13.90 -10.08 -7.44
N LEU A 143 -13.23 -11.18 -7.77
CA LEU A 143 -13.81 -12.52 -7.66
C LEU A 143 -12.86 -13.43 -6.88
N TYR A 144 -13.33 -13.91 -5.73
CA TYR A 144 -12.57 -14.82 -4.89
C TYR A 144 -13.18 -16.21 -4.88
N LEU A 145 -12.47 -17.16 -5.48
CA LEU A 145 -12.79 -18.59 -5.60
C LEU A 145 -11.75 -19.48 -4.89
N SER A 146 -10.90 -18.88 -4.05
CA SER A 146 -9.80 -19.54 -3.36
C SER A 146 -10.24 -20.67 -2.44
N ASN A 147 -9.37 -21.67 -2.27
CA ASN A 147 -9.53 -22.78 -1.33
C ASN A 147 -10.85 -23.54 -1.52
N ASN A 148 -11.19 -23.84 -2.77
CA ASN A 148 -12.30 -24.71 -3.14
C ASN A 148 -11.77 -26.06 -3.64
N LYS A 149 -12.60 -26.81 -4.37
CA LYS A 149 -12.26 -28.09 -4.99
C LYS A 149 -12.42 -28.02 -6.51
N ILE A 150 -12.25 -26.83 -7.10
CA ILE A 150 -12.56 -26.57 -8.51
C ILE A 150 -11.59 -27.38 -9.36
N SER A 151 -12.14 -28.31 -10.14
CA SER A 151 -11.40 -29.12 -11.11
C SER A 151 -11.84 -28.88 -12.55
N SER A 152 -13.02 -28.27 -12.75
CA SER A 152 -13.61 -27.99 -14.07
C SER A 152 -14.28 -26.62 -14.10
N ILE A 153 -13.95 -25.83 -15.12
CA ILE A 153 -14.62 -24.58 -15.45
C ILE A 153 -15.14 -24.73 -16.89
N LYS A 154 -16.46 -24.68 -17.08
CA LYS A 154 -17.06 -24.84 -18.40
C LYS A 154 -16.79 -23.63 -19.29
N SER A 155 -16.75 -23.87 -20.60
CA SER A 155 -16.60 -22.79 -21.59
C SER A 155 -17.70 -21.73 -21.40
N GLY A 156 -17.32 -20.45 -21.46
CA GLY A 156 -18.25 -19.35 -21.23
C GLY A 156 -18.67 -19.14 -19.77
N ALA A 157 -18.05 -19.80 -18.79
CA ALA A 157 -18.34 -19.56 -17.38
C ALA A 157 -18.11 -18.09 -16.96
N PHE A 158 -17.03 -17.48 -17.46
CA PHE A 158 -16.63 -16.10 -17.21
C PHE A 158 -17.14 -15.11 -18.27
N GLU A 159 -18.16 -15.51 -19.05
CA GLU A 159 -18.83 -14.63 -20.01
C GLU A 159 -19.39 -13.39 -19.27
N ASP A 160 -19.22 -12.19 -19.87
CA ASP A 160 -19.55 -10.85 -19.32
C ASP A 160 -18.62 -10.25 -18.24
N LEU A 161 -17.58 -10.94 -17.75
CA LEU A 161 -16.67 -10.40 -16.71
C LEU A 161 -15.67 -9.34 -17.23
N THR A 162 -16.14 -8.35 -17.98
CA THR A 162 -15.30 -7.38 -18.70
C THR A 162 -14.56 -6.40 -17.79
N MET A 163 -15.11 -6.07 -16.62
CA MET A 163 -14.48 -5.18 -15.62
C MET A 163 -13.64 -5.92 -14.59
N LEU A 164 -13.58 -7.26 -14.65
CA LEU A 164 -12.88 -8.04 -13.63
C LEU A 164 -11.39 -7.70 -13.65
N THR A 165 -10.88 -7.29 -12.50
CA THR A 165 -9.49 -6.83 -12.34
C THR A 165 -8.68 -7.80 -11.49
N TYR A 166 -9.32 -8.47 -10.53
CA TYR A 166 -8.65 -9.40 -9.60
C TYR A 166 -9.40 -10.73 -9.55
N LEU A 167 -8.73 -11.80 -9.98
CA LEU A 167 -9.25 -13.16 -9.95
C LEU A 167 -8.38 -14.05 -9.06
N TYR A 168 -8.97 -14.55 -7.98
CA TYR A 168 -8.31 -15.42 -7.01
C TYR A 168 -8.86 -16.84 -7.09
N MET A 169 -8.02 -17.79 -7.49
CA MET A 169 -8.36 -19.20 -7.66
C MET A 169 -7.30 -20.12 -7.03
N GLU A 170 -6.52 -19.63 -6.06
CA GLU A 170 -5.51 -20.42 -5.37
C GLU A 170 -6.12 -21.54 -4.52
N GLY A 171 -5.38 -22.63 -4.33
CA GLY A 171 -5.83 -23.74 -3.48
C GLY A 171 -7.00 -24.52 -4.08
N ASN A 172 -7.01 -24.69 -5.40
CA ASN A 172 -8.00 -25.49 -6.14
C ASN A 172 -7.35 -26.75 -6.74
N GLN A 173 -8.07 -27.46 -7.62
CA GLN A 173 -7.66 -28.75 -8.17
C GLN A 173 -7.58 -28.73 -9.70
N MET A 174 -7.33 -27.56 -10.29
CA MET A 174 -7.26 -27.41 -11.75
C MET A 174 -5.98 -28.05 -12.30
N SER A 175 -6.11 -28.94 -13.27
CA SER A 175 -4.99 -29.59 -13.96
C SER A 175 -4.59 -28.92 -15.27
N GLU A 176 -5.51 -28.17 -15.87
CA GLU A 176 -5.34 -27.49 -17.15
C GLU A 176 -6.14 -26.19 -17.19
N LEU A 177 -5.76 -25.29 -18.10
CA LEU A 177 -6.49 -24.06 -18.40
C LEU A 177 -6.86 -24.07 -19.88
N SER A 178 -8.16 -24.10 -20.18
CA SER A 178 -8.65 -24.12 -21.55
C SER A 178 -8.28 -22.84 -22.30
N LYS A 179 -8.00 -22.97 -23.60
CA LYS A 179 -7.75 -21.83 -24.49
C LYS A 179 -8.89 -20.81 -24.41
N GLY A 180 -8.54 -19.54 -24.27
CA GLY A 180 -9.51 -18.44 -24.23
C GLY A 180 -10.37 -18.36 -22.97
N LEU A 181 -10.05 -19.13 -21.92
CA LEU A 181 -10.76 -19.06 -20.63
C LEU A 181 -10.81 -17.63 -20.08
N PHE A 182 -9.73 -16.88 -20.26
CA PHE A 182 -9.61 -15.50 -19.77
C PHE A 182 -9.97 -14.42 -20.79
N SER A 183 -10.39 -14.79 -22.01
CA SER A 183 -10.66 -13.83 -23.09
C SER A 183 -11.71 -12.76 -22.79
N PRO A 184 -12.77 -13.02 -22.01
CA PRO A 184 -13.73 -11.97 -21.64
C PRO A 184 -13.14 -10.90 -20.71
N MET A 185 -12.11 -11.22 -19.93
CA MET A 185 -11.59 -10.39 -18.82
C MET A 185 -10.46 -9.48 -19.31
N ILE A 186 -10.80 -8.55 -20.20
CA ILE A 186 -9.83 -7.65 -20.85
C ILE A 186 -9.10 -6.69 -19.90
N ASN A 187 -9.67 -6.43 -18.71
CA ASN A 187 -9.09 -5.56 -17.67
C ASN A 187 -8.43 -6.37 -16.53
N LEU A 188 -8.24 -7.68 -16.69
CA LEU A 188 -7.66 -8.53 -15.65
C LEU A 188 -6.23 -8.09 -15.35
N PHE A 189 -5.94 -7.71 -14.11
CA PHE A 189 -4.63 -7.22 -13.68
C PHE A 189 -3.86 -8.26 -12.84
N VAL A 190 -4.57 -8.94 -11.93
CA VAL A 190 -4.04 -10.02 -11.08
C VAL A 190 -4.76 -11.31 -11.37
N LEU A 191 -3.98 -12.35 -11.67
CA LEU A 191 -4.44 -13.73 -11.76
C LEU A 191 -3.67 -14.60 -10.76
N GLN A 192 -4.39 -15.11 -9.77
CA GLN A 192 -3.84 -15.92 -8.70
C GLN A 192 -4.27 -17.40 -8.87
N LEU A 193 -3.30 -18.24 -9.24
CA LEU A 193 -3.46 -19.67 -9.54
C LEU A 193 -2.57 -20.56 -8.66
N ASN A 194 -1.97 -20.01 -7.61
CA ASN A 194 -1.08 -20.75 -6.72
C ASN A 194 -1.74 -22.01 -6.14
N ASN A 195 -0.96 -23.06 -5.88
CA ASN A 195 -1.43 -24.29 -5.25
C ASN A 195 -2.62 -24.93 -6.00
N ASN A 196 -2.47 -25.10 -7.31
CA ASN A 196 -3.34 -25.91 -8.17
C ASN A 196 -2.55 -27.16 -8.64
N ARG A 197 -3.02 -27.85 -9.68
CA ARG A 197 -2.38 -29.05 -10.25
C ARG A 197 -1.99 -28.85 -11.71
N LEU A 198 -1.72 -27.62 -12.13
CA LEU A 198 -1.43 -27.29 -13.52
C LEU A 198 -0.14 -27.97 -13.96
N ARG A 199 -0.18 -28.72 -15.06
CA ARG A 199 0.97 -29.52 -15.56
C ARG A 199 1.72 -28.85 -16.71
N GLU A 200 1.02 -28.09 -17.51
CA GLU A 200 1.58 -27.37 -18.65
C GLU A 200 0.81 -26.09 -18.92
N LEU A 201 1.45 -25.18 -19.64
CA LEU A 201 0.84 -23.95 -20.12
C LEU A 201 0.87 -23.92 -21.65
N GLN A 202 -0.30 -23.88 -22.27
CA GLN A 202 -0.49 -23.96 -23.72
C GLN A 202 -0.56 -22.58 -24.37
N PRO A 203 -0.25 -22.45 -25.67
CA PRO A 203 -0.44 -21.21 -26.42
C PRO A 203 -1.91 -20.77 -26.42
N GLY A 204 -2.14 -19.48 -26.20
CA GLY A 204 -3.49 -18.91 -26.18
C GLY A 204 -4.28 -19.16 -24.89
N THR A 205 -3.67 -19.73 -23.84
CA THR A 205 -4.29 -19.80 -22.50
C THR A 205 -4.71 -18.41 -22.01
N PHE A 206 -3.84 -17.40 -22.16
CA PHE A 206 -4.09 -16.02 -21.73
C PHE A 206 -4.64 -15.09 -22.82
N ALA A 207 -5.21 -15.64 -23.90
CA ALA A 207 -5.78 -14.84 -24.98
C ALA A 207 -6.78 -13.82 -24.43
N GLY A 208 -6.61 -12.54 -24.77
CA GLY A 208 -7.48 -11.44 -24.34
C GLY A 208 -7.10 -10.76 -23.01
N ALA A 209 -6.30 -11.38 -22.15
CA ALA A 209 -5.88 -10.83 -20.85
C ALA A 209 -4.70 -9.85 -20.97
N LYS A 210 -4.80 -8.86 -21.87
CA LYS A 210 -3.69 -7.95 -22.25
C LYS A 210 -3.24 -7.02 -21.12
N ASP A 211 -4.14 -6.70 -20.20
CA ASP A 211 -3.85 -5.85 -19.04
C ASP A 211 -3.29 -6.64 -17.84
N LEU A 212 -3.04 -7.95 -18.01
CA LEU A 212 -2.46 -8.78 -16.94
C LEU A 212 -1.05 -8.30 -16.61
N ARG A 213 -0.80 -8.06 -15.32
CA ARG A 213 0.51 -7.64 -14.80
C ARG A 213 1.07 -8.62 -13.80
N TRP A 214 0.23 -9.24 -12.98
CA TRP A 214 0.65 -10.16 -11.94
C TRP A 214 0.07 -11.54 -12.19
N LEU A 215 0.95 -12.49 -12.48
CA LEU A 215 0.60 -13.88 -12.70
C LEU A 215 1.30 -14.77 -11.67
N HIS A 216 0.50 -15.41 -10.83
CA HIS A 216 0.98 -16.26 -9.75
C HIS A 216 0.59 -17.70 -10.03
N MET A 217 1.58 -18.57 -10.25
CA MET A 217 1.38 -20.01 -10.53
C MET A 217 2.31 -20.88 -9.67
N SER A 218 2.72 -20.39 -8.50
CA SER A 218 3.56 -21.11 -7.56
C SER A 218 2.87 -22.34 -6.98
N GLY A 219 3.62 -23.42 -6.71
CA GLY A 219 3.05 -24.61 -6.09
C GLY A 219 2.11 -25.40 -7.03
N ASN A 220 2.43 -25.45 -8.32
CA ASN A 220 1.73 -26.27 -9.32
C ASN A 220 2.59 -27.48 -9.73
N GLU A 221 2.19 -28.20 -10.77
CA GLU A 221 2.88 -29.38 -11.30
C GLU A 221 3.56 -29.07 -12.65
N LEU A 222 3.86 -27.79 -12.94
CA LEU A 222 4.32 -27.37 -14.27
C LEU A 222 5.66 -28.02 -14.62
N THR A 223 5.70 -28.84 -15.66
CA THR A 223 6.93 -29.45 -16.18
C THR A 223 7.53 -28.67 -17.34
N THR A 224 6.69 -27.94 -18.09
CA THR A 224 7.11 -27.13 -19.23
C THR A 224 6.19 -25.93 -19.44
N LEU A 225 6.73 -24.86 -20.05
CA LEU A 225 5.96 -23.78 -20.65
C LEU A 225 6.16 -23.84 -22.17
N HIS A 226 5.09 -24.07 -22.93
CA HIS A 226 5.19 -24.21 -24.39
C HIS A 226 5.60 -22.88 -25.04
N PRO A 227 6.34 -22.89 -26.16
CA PRO A 227 6.59 -21.69 -26.94
C PRO A 227 5.27 -20.98 -27.31
N GLY A 228 5.20 -19.67 -27.10
CA GLY A 228 3.98 -18.89 -27.35
C GLY A 228 2.94 -18.90 -26.22
N SER A 229 3.17 -19.65 -25.13
CA SER A 229 2.28 -19.67 -23.97
C SER A 229 2.14 -18.33 -23.24
N LEU A 230 3.12 -17.44 -23.39
CA LEU A 230 3.18 -16.12 -22.75
C LEU A 230 3.09 -14.94 -23.76
N ASP A 231 2.81 -15.20 -25.04
CA ASP A 231 2.82 -14.16 -26.10
C ASP A 231 1.82 -13.02 -25.84
N GLU A 232 0.66 -13.34 -25.27
CA GLU A 232 -0.42 -12.38 -25.01
C GLU A 232 -0.20 -11.56 -23.72
N VAL A 233 0.79 -11.93 -22.91
CA VAL A 233 1.07 -11.34 -21.59
C VAL A 233 2.51 -10.81 -21.52
N GLU A 234 3.00 -10.24 -22.62
CA GLU A 234 4.36 -9.68 -22.72
C GLU A 234 4.68 -8.58 -21.68
N ASN A 235 3.64 -7.94 -21.14
CA ASN A 235 3.71 -6.83 -20.20
C ASN A 235 3.61 -7.26 -18.71
N LEU A 236 3.81 -8.54 -18.40
CA LEU A 236 3.86 -9.00 -17.01
C LEU A 236 4.98 -8.27 -16.24
N ALA A 237 4.63 -7.77 -15.05
CA ALA A 237 5.56 -7.20 -14.09
C ALA A 237 5.98 -8.24 -13.04
N ILE A 238 5.06 -9.12 -12.63
CA ILE A 238 5.31 -10.17 -11.65
C ILE A 238 4.93 -11.52 -12.27
N LEU A 239 5.89 -12.44 -12.27
CA LEU A 239 5.68 -13.83 -12.68
C LEU A 239 6.22 -14.76 -11.60
N HIS A 240 5.31 -15.48 -10.94
CA HIS A 240 5.68 -16.48 -9.95
C HIS A 240 5.50 -17.90 -10.48
N LEU A 241 6.58 -18.66 -10.51
CA LEU A 241 6.67 -20.05 -10.99
C LEU A 241 7.39 -20.96 -9.99
N ASP A 242 7.67 -20.48 -8.78
CA ASP A 242 8.36 -21.27 -7.77
C ASP A 242 7.56 -22.51 -7.33
N ARG A 243 8.23 -23.52 -6.80
CA ARG A 243 7.62 -24.79 -6.36
C ARG A 243 6.83 -25.48 -7.47
N ASN A 244 7.44 -25.61 -8.64
CA ASN A 244 6.92 -26.38 -9.78
C ASN A 244 7.89 -27.53 -10.12
N ARG A 245 7.73 -28.16 -11.29
CA ARG A 245 8.53 -29.29 -11.75
C ARG A 245 9.33 -28.97 -13.02
N LEU A 246 9.66 -27.70 -13.24
CA LEU A 246 10.41 -27.26 -14.42
C LEU A 246 11.84 -27.82 -14.35
N SER A 247 12.19 -28.71 -15.28
CA SER A 247 13.54 -29.31 -15.34
C SER A 247 14.55 -28.48 -16.13
N ALA A 248 14.08 -27.50 -16.91
CA ALA A 248 14.90 -26.59 -17.70
C ALA A 248 14.28 -25.19 -17.76
N TYR A 249 15.12 -24.18 -17.99
CA TYR A 249 14.68 -22.80 -18.18
C TYR A 249 13.91 -22.66 -19.51
N PRO A 250 12.64 -22.18 -19.50
CA PRO A 250 11.81 -22.15 -20.70
C PRO A 250 12.11 -20.92 -21.58
N SER A 251 13.30 -20.89 -22.20
CA SER A 251 13.80 -19.73 -22.97
C SER A 251 12.81 -19.22 -24.03
N ALA A 252 12.14 -20.13 -24.76
CA ALA A 252 11.23 -19.76 -25.83
C ALA A 252 9.98 -19.02 -25.33
N ALA A 253 9.44 -19.40 -24.17
CA ALA A 253 8.31 -18.71 -23.55
C ALA A 253 8.77 -17.40 -22.88
N MET A 254 9.87 -17.44 -22.14
CA MET A 254 10.40 -16.29 -21.39
C MET A 254 10.88 -15.15 -22.28
N GLY A 255 11.43 -15.45 -23.46
CA GLY A 255 11.97 -14.45 -24.40
C GLY A 255 10.94 -13.44 -24.94
N LYS A 256 9.65 -13.67 -24.66
CA LYS A 256 8.53 -12.83 -25.09
C LYS A 256 8.19 -11.75 -24.08
N LEU A 257 8.49 -11.98 -22.80
CA LEU A 257 8.26 -11.02 -21.75
C LEU A 257 9.24 -9.84 -21.87
N ARG A 258 8.77 -8.63 -21.58
CA ARG A 258 9.53 -7.39 -21.84
C ARG A 258 9.85 -6.58 -20.59
N VAL A 259 9.00 -6.64 -19.57
CA VAL A 259 9.02 -5.71 -18.43
C VAL A 259 8.85 -6.41 -17.07
N VAL A 260 9.29 -7.68 -16.96
CA VAL A 260 9.24 -8.42 -15.70
C VAL A 260 10.17 -7.76 -14.68
N GLU A 261 9.61 -7.35 -13.55
CA GLU A 261 10.29 -6.74 -12.41
C GLU A 261 10.63 -7.80 -11.36
N GLU A 262 9.73 -8.77 -11.14
CA GLU A 262 9.92 -9.87 -10.19
C GLU A 262 9.64 -11.22 -10.83
N LEU A 263 10.66 -12.09 -10.79
CA LEU A 263 10.59 -13.47 -11.28
C LEU A 263 10.96 -14.45 -10.17
N THR A 264 10.04 -15.38 -9.87
CA THR A 264 10.33 -16.50 -8.97
C THR A 264 10.41 -17.82 -9.71
N LEU A 265 11.54 -18.50 -9.60
CA LEU A 265 11.79 -19.81 -10.19
C LEU A 265 12.29 -20.84 -9.17
N GLY A 266 12.51 -20.42 -7.92
CA GLY A 266 13.02 -21.27 -6.86
C GLY A 266 12.20 -22.55 -6.66
N LYS A 267 12.81 -23.59 -6.08
CA LYS A 267 12.16 -24.89 -5.87
C LYS A 267 11.64 -25.54 -7.17
N ASN A 268 12.37 -25.34 -8.27
CA ASN A 268 12.23 -26.09 -9.51
C ASN A 268 13.52 -26.87 -9.80
N PRO A 269 13.46 -28.10 -10.33
CA PRO A 269 14.63 -28.96 -10.54
C PRO A 269 15.49 -28.57 -11.77
N MET A 270 15.78 -27.28 -11.97
CA MET A 270 16.64 -26.82 -13.07
C MET A 270 18.11 -26.82 -12.63
N LYS A 271 18.94 -27.56 -13.35
CA LYS A 271 20.38 -27.66 -13.06
C LYS A 271 21.20 -26.47 -13.58
N THR A 272 20.73 -25.79 -14.62
CA THR A 272 21.49 -24.72 -15.28
C THR A 272 20.61 -23.57 -15.75
N ILE A 273 21.12 -22.34 -15.66
CA ILE A 273 20.53 -21.16 -16.34
C ILE A 273 21.34 -20.86 -17.62
N PRO A 274 20.70 -20.85 -18.80
CA PRO A 274 21.39 -20.69 -20.10
C PRO A 274 21.81 -19.24 -20.36
N ASP A 275 22.60 -19.04 -21.42
CA ASP A 275 22.97 -17.70 -21.88
C ASP A 275 21.74 -16.89 -22.32
N ASN A 276 21.77 -15.58 -22.07
CA ASN A 276 20.71 -14.63 -22.41
C ASN A 276 19.33 -14.98 -21.80
N ALA A 277 19.29 -15.80 -20.75
CA ALA A 277 18.04 -16.25 -20.11
C ALA A 277 17.08 -15.09 -19.81
N PHE A 278 17.62 -13.99 -19.30
CA PHE A 278 16.84 -12.83 -18.87
C PHE A 278 16.96 -11.62 -19.81
N GLN A 279 17.55 -11.78 -21.01
CA GLN A 279 17.94 -10.66 -21.86
C GLN A 279 16.74 -9.79 -22.30
N SER A 280 15.57 -10.40 -22.55
CA SER A 280 14.39 -9.69 -23.04
C SER A 280 13.77 -8.72 -22.04
N PHE A 281 13.98 -8.93 -20.74
CA PHE A 281 13.43 -8.12 -19.63
C PHE A 281 14.49 -7.69 -18.59
N GLY A 282 15.78 -7.95 -18.83
CA GLY A 282 16.85 -7.73 -17.85
C GLY A 282 17.06 -6.27 -17.45
N ARG A 283 16.58 -5.33 -18.26
CA ARG A 283 16.58 -3.89 -17.94
C ARG A 283 15.54 -3.49 -16.89
N TYR A 284 14.56 -4.34 -16.64
CA TYR A 284 13.45 -4.10 -15.71
C TYR A 284 13.48 -5.03 -14.49
N MET A 285 14.09 -6.21 -14.62
CA MET A 285 14.15 -7.20 -13.54
C MET A 285 14.89 -6.69 -12.30
N GLU A 286 14.14 -6.47 -11.22
CA GLU A 286 14.66 -6.01 -9.93
C GLU A 286 14.85 -7.15 -8.94
N LYS A 287 14.00 -8.18 -8.98
CA LYS A 287 14.04 -9.32 -8.06
C LYS A 287 14.01 -10.66 -8.80
N LEU A 288 15.00 -11.50 -8.50
CA LEU A 288 15.13 -12.82 -9.08
C LEU A 288 15.36 -13.88 -7.98
N HIS A 289 14.46 -14.85 -7.91
CA HIS A 289 14.57 -16.01 -7.02
C HIS A 289 14.99 -17.25 -7.78
N LEU A 290 16.18 -17.77 -7.47
CA LEU A 290 16.74 -19.01 -7.98
C LEU A 290 17.13 -19.98 -6.83
N ASP A 291 16.54 -19.80 -5.65
CA ASP A 291 16.81 -20.59 -4.44
C ASP A 291 16.24 -22.02 -4.52
N ASP A 292 16.88 -22.97 -3.82
CA ASP A 292 16.38 -24.35 -3.68
C ASP A 292 16.15 -25.10 -5.01
N MET A 293 16.97 -24.85 -6.05
CA MET A 293 16.78 -25.45 -7.38
C MET A 293 17.69 -26.66 -7.65
N GLY A 294 18.68 -26.89 -6.78
CA GLY A 294 19.78 -27.82 -7.06
C GLY A 294 20.69 -27.33 -8.19
N LEU A 295 20.71 -26.01 -8.44
CA LEU A 295 21.40 -25.37 -9.54
C LEU A 295 22.91 -25.62 -9.46
N GLU A 296 23.49 -26.22 -10.51
CA GLU A 296 24.90 -26.58 -10.58
C GLU A 296 25.74 -25.48 -11.24
N LYS A 297 25.14 -24.77 -12.22
CA LYS A 297 25.87 -23.76 -13.02
C LYS A 297 24.96 -22.64 -13.53
N LEU A 298 25.49 -21.42 -13.47
CA LEU A 298 25.03 -20.27 -14.25
C LEU A 298 25.95 -20.13 -15.47
N SER A 299 25.40 -20.09 -16.69
CA SER A 299 26.23 -19.88 -17.90
C SER A 299 26.87 -18.49 -17.92
N ALA A 300 27.97 -18.33 -18.67
CA ALA A 300 28.75 -17.09 -18.69
C ALA A 300 27.92 -15.89 -19.17
N GLY A 301 27.03 -16.08 -20.15
CA GLY A 301 26.12 -15.05 -20.64
C GLY A 301 24.75 -15.05 -19.96
N ALA A 302 24.54 -15.76 -18.84
CA ALA A 302 23.21 -15.90 -18.23
C ALA A 302 22.56 -14.55 -17.85
N PHE A 303 23.39 -13.60 -17.38
CA PHE A 303 22.96 -12.26 -16.95
C PHE A 303 23.21 -11.18 -18.02
N ASN A 304 23.41 -11.55 -19.29
CA ASN A 304 23.56 -10.59 -20.38
C ASN A 304 22.33 -9.68 -20.47
N GLY A 305 22.56 -8.36 -20.47
CA GLY A 305 21.48 -7.37 -20.53
C GLY A 305 20.74 -7.11 -19.22
N VAL A 306 21.15 -7.76 -18.11
CA VAL A 306 20.58 -7.51 -16.77
C VAL A 306 21.24 -6.28 -16.15
N THR A 307 20.48 -5.22 -15.94
CA THR A 307 21.00 -3.92 -15.44
C THR A 307 20.26 -3.35 -14.24
N ALA A 308 19.06 -3.85 -13.94
CA ALA A 308 18.21 -3.32 -12.86
C ALA A 308 18.16 -4.20 -11.59
N LEU A 309 18.91 -5.31 -11.55
CA LEU A 309 18.80 -6.31 -10.50
C LEU A 309 19.21 -5.78 -9.12
N LYS A 310 18.26 -5.76 -8.20
CA LYS A 310 18.42 -5.32 -6.80
C LYS A 310 18.46 -6.48 -5.82
N PHE A 311 17.76 -7.57 -6.09
CA PHE A 311 17.65 -8.72 -5.18
C PHE A 311 17.85 -10.01 -5.96
N LEU A 312 18.81 -10.84 -5.52
CA LEU A 312 19.11 -12.12 -6.14
C LEU A 312 19.23 -13.21 -5.08
N TYR A 313 18.35 -14.21 -5.15
CA TYR A 313 18.36 -15.32 -4.20
C TYR A 313 18.96 -16.56 -4.87
N LEU A 314 20.06 -17.06 -4.32
CA LEU A 314 20.83 -18.20 -4.85
C LEU A 314 21.11 -19.26 -3.79
N ASP A 315 20.58 -19.12 -2.59
CA ASP A 315 20.81 -20.04 -1.49
C ASP A 315 20.26 -21.45 -1.77
N ASN A 316 20.80 -22.44 -1.06
CA ASN A 316 20.40 -23.85 -1.14
C ASN A 316 20.51 -24.42 -2.56
N ASN A 317 21.69 -24.27 -3.18
CA ASN A 317 21.99 -24.77 -4.51
C ASN A 317 23.33 -25.54 -4.54
N ASN A 318 23.73 -26.01 -5.73
CA ASN A 318 24.97 -26.74 -5.96
C ASN A 318 26.03 -25.87 -6.67
N LEU A 319 25.97 -24.54 -6.53
CA LEU A 319 26.86 -23.63 -7.21
C LEU A 319 28.27 -23.68 -6.61
N LYS A 320 29.26 -23.87 -7.49
CA LYS A 320 30.68 -23.82 -7.12
C LYS A 320 31.29 -22.43 -7.32
N SER A 321 30.75 -21.64 -8.23
CA SER A 321 31.22 -20.29 -8.58
C SER A 321 30.11 -19.48 -9.25
N LEU A 322 30.28 -18.16 -9.30
CA LEU A 322 29.45 -17.28 -10.12
C LEU A 322 30.16 -16.93 -11.45
N PRO A 323 29.42 -16.59 -12.52
CA PRO A 323 30.02 -16.12 -13.77
C PRO A 323 30.86 -14.85 -13.56
N THR A 324 32.06 -14.81 -14.13
CA THR A 324 32.97 -13.65 -14.01
C THR A 324 32.46 -12.41 -14.74
N THR A 325 31.63 -12.62 -15.76
CA THR A 325 30.91 -11.62 -16.56
C THR A 325 29.75 -10.96 -15.82
N MET A 326 29.31 -11.55 -14.70
CA MET A 326 28.22 -11.02 -13.89
C MET A 326 28.66 -9.72 -13.20
N GLN A 327 28.05 -8.60 -13.58
CA GLN A 327 28.31 -7.31 -12.97
C GLN A 327 27.59 -7.20 -11.63
N LEU A 328 28.32 -7.43 -10.54
CA LEU A 328 27.78 -7.31 -9.19
C LEU A 328 27.79 -5.83 -8.76
N SER A 329 26.63 -5.18 -8.77
CA SER A 329 26.48 -3.84 -8.19
C SER A 329 26.58 -3.90 -6.67
N VAL A 330 27.15 -2.86 -6.06
CA VAL A 330 27.24 -2.70 -4.61
C VAL A 330 25.86 -2.63 -3.95
N ASP A 331 24.82 -2.25 -4.69
CA ASP A 331 23.45 -2.14 -4.19
C ASP A 331 22.66 -3.45 -4.28
N THR A 332 23.08 -4.43 -5.11
CA THR A 332 22.39 -5.72 -5.30
C THR A 332 22.49 -6.62 -4.07
N ASN A 333 21.40 -6.91 -3.38
CA ASN A 333 21.33 -7.78 -2.21
C ASN A 333 21.27 -9.25 -2.64
N MET A 334 22.07 -10.13 -2.01
CA MET A 334 22.18 -11.54 -2.40
C MET A 334 22.15 -12.50 -1.22
N THR A 335 21.43 -13.63 -1.38
CA THR A 335 21.53 -14.80 -0.50
C THR A 335 22.37 -15.87 -1.17
N LEU A 336 23.35 -16.44 -0.44
CA LEU A 336 24.41 -17.28 -1.01
C LEU A 336 24.72 -18.51 -0.15
N PHE A 337 24.03 -18.69 0.98
CA PHE A 337 24.30 -19.76 1.92
C PHE A 337 23.94 -21.12 1.32
N ASN A 338 24.45 -22.20 1.92
CA ASN A 338 24.23 -23.59 1.46
C ASN A 338 24.52 -23.80 -0.03
N ASN A 339 25.73 -23.43 -0.44
CA ASN A 339 26.29 -23.74 -1.76
C ASN A 339 27.73 -24.24 -1.60
N PRO A 340 28.18 -25.23 -2.40
CA PRO A 340 29.52 -25.79 -2.34
C PRO A 340 30.58 -24.89 -3.00
N TRP A 341 30.74 -23.67 -2.49
CA TRP A 341 31.62 -22.65 -3.08
C TRP A 341 33.08 -23.11 -3.16
N THR A 342 33.68 -22.95 -4.34
CA THR A 342 35.10 -23.19 -4.59
C THR A 342 35.87 -21.89 -4.43
N CYS A 343 36.51 -21.73 -3.27
CA CYS A 343 37.30 -20.56 -2.91
C CYS A 343 38.64 -20.54 -3.64
N SER A 344 38.60 -20.07 -4.89
CA SER A 344 39.74 -19.83 -5.78
C SER A 344 39.68 -18.39 -6.33
N CYS A 345 40.63 -18.01 -7.19
CA CYS A 345 40.60 -16.69 -7.82
C CYS A 345 39.41 -16.44 -8.75
N GLN A 346 38.69 -17.48 -9.18
CA GLN A 346 37.43 -17.30 -9.91
C GLN A 346 36.35 -16.64 -9.06
N LEU A 347 36.38 -16.85 -7.74
CA LEU A 347 35.41 -16.29 -6.80
C LEU A 347 35.82 -14.89 -6.28
N ALA A 348 36.97 -14.35 -6.76
CA ALA A 348 37.47 -13.05 -6.34
C ALA A 348 36.50 -11.88 -6.59
N PRO A 349 35.72 -11.82 -7.71
CA PRO A 349 34.71 -10.78 -7.90
C PRO A 349 33.62 -10.81 -6.81
N LEU A 350 33.13 -12.02 -6.46
CA LEU A 350 32.16 -12.19 -5.39
C LEU A 350 32.74 -11.75 -4.04
N ARG A 351 33.97 -12.16 -3.75
CA ARG A 351 34.69 -11.72 -2.54
C ARG A 351 34.79 -10.19 -2.47
N LYS A 352 35.17 -9.54 -3.56
CA LYS A 352 35.27 -8.07 -3.64
C LYS A 352 33.92 -7.40 -3.40
N TRP A 353 32.83 -7.95 -3.93
CA TRP A 353 31.48 -7.47 -3.67
C TRP A 353 31.07 -7.68 -2.20
N MET A 354 31.42 -8.80 -1.57
CA MET A 354 31.17 -8.99 -0.13
C MET A 354 31.91 -7.92 0.67
N ASP A 355 33.18 -7.64 0.35
CA ASP A 355 34.00 -6.63 1.02
C ASP A 355 33.43 -5.20 0.94
N SER A 356 32.60 -4.87 -0.07
CA SER A 356 31.89 -3.58 -0.13
C SER A 356 30.59 -3.54 0.68
N ARG A 357 30.18 -4.65 1.32
CA ARG A 357 29.00 -4.74 2.18
C ARG A 357 29.37 -4.71 3.66
N GLN A 358 28.62 -3.94 4.44
CA GLN A 358 28.74 -3.85 5.90
C GLN A 358 28.16 -5.09 6.61
N ASN A 359 27.09 -5.70 6.08
CA ASN A 359 26.54 -6.94 6.60
C ASN A 359 27.30 -8.20 6.17
N GLU A 360 27.45 -9.15 7.08
CA GLU A 360 27.98 -10.48 6.78
C GLU A 360 26.92 -11.26 5.99
N THR A 361 27.18 -11.51 4.71
CA THR A 361 26.44 -12.49 3.93
C THR A 361 27.04 -13.87 4.17
N ASP A 362 26.19 -14.82 4.58
CA ASP A 362 26.62 -16.18 4.88
C ASP A 362 26.96 -16.92 3.58
N ALA A 363 28.25 -17.17 3.38
CA ALA A 363 28.76 -18.04 2.33
C ALA A 363 30.08 -18.66 2.80
N ILE A 364 30.15 -19.99 2.76
CA ILE A 364 31.23 -20.80 3.30
C ILE A 364 31.94 -21.52 2.16
N CYS A 365 33.26 -21.56 2.20
CA CYS A 365 34.08 -22.34 1.28
C CYS A 365 33.85 -23.84 1.55
N GLU A 366 33.57 -24.61 0.51
CA GLU A 366 33.55 -26.07 0.56
C GLU A 366 34.86 -26.67 0.03
N SER A 367 35.50 -25.98 -0.91
CA SER A 367 36.80 -26.37 -1.47
C SER A 367 37.70 -25.14 -1.71
N PRO A 368 39.03 -25.32 -1.79
CA PRO A 368 39.79 -26.56 -1.57
C PRO A 368 39.78 -27.02 -0.09
N PRO A 369 40.17 -28.27 0.24
CA PRO A 369 40.11 -28.80 1.61
C PRO A 369 40.71 -27.90 2.71
N PRO A 370 41.85 -27.20 2.52
CA PRO A 370 42.40 -26.29 3.53
C PRO A 370 41.55 -25.05 3.83
N GLN A 371 40.50 -24.80 3.04
CA GLN A 371 39.58 -23.68 3.23
C GLN A 371 38.17 -24.13 3.60
N LYS A 372 37.91 -25.44 3.63
CA LYS A 372 36.58 -25.97 3.91
C LYS A 372 36.07 -25.48 5.28
N GLY A 373 34.84 -25.00 5.32
CA GLY A 373 34.21 -24.46 6.54
C GLY A 373 34.55 -22.99 6.84
N ILE A 374 35.46 -22.35 6.10
CA ILE A 374 35.83 -20.95 6.31
C ILE A 374 34.86 -20.04 5.53
N GLN A 375 34.36 -18.97 6.16
CA GLN A 375 33.61 -17.94 5.44
C GLN A 375 34.44 -17.31 4.31
N ILE A 376 33.84 -17.08 3.14
CA ILE A 376 34.54 -16.52 1.95
C ILE A 376 35.28 -15.21 2.29
N ARG A 377 34.67 -14.35 3.11
CA ARG A 377 35.26 -13.08 3.57
C ARG A 377 36.53 -13.26 4.41
N LYS A 378 36.64 -14.37 5.13
CA LYS A 378 37.77 -14.70 6.02
C LYS A 378 38.84 -15.55 5.32
N SER A 379 38.54 -16.14 4.17
CA SER A 379 39.50 -16.94 3.40
C SER A 379 40.72 -16.12 2.96
N THR A 380 41.90 -16.74 3.08
CA THR A 380 43.20 -16.14 2.72
C THR A 380 43.60 -16.36 1.26
N VAL A 381 42.89 -17.22 0.52
CA VAL A 381 43.19 -17.55 -0.89
C VAL A 381 43.16 -16.31 -1.78
N PHE A 382 42.23 -15.40 -1.51
CA PHE A 382 42.03 -14.19 -2.30
C PHE A 382 43.20 -13.19 -2.24
N LYS A 383 44.06 -13.26 -1.21
CA LYS A 383 45.25 -12.38 -1.09
C LYS A 383 46.26 -12.60 -2.22
N ARG A 384 46.24 -13.79 -2.85
CA ARG A 384 47.16 -14.17 -3.94
C ARG A 384 46.57 -13.93 -5.33
N CYS A 385 45.31 -13.53 -5.43
CA CYS A 385 44.66 -13.26 -6.71
C CYS A 385 45.12 -11.90 -7.24
N LYS A 386 45.77 -11.90 -8.40
CA LYS A 386 46.24 -10.67 -9.06
C LYS A 386 45.03 -9.81 -9.41
N SER A 387 44.97 -8.57 -8.92
CA SER A 387 44.01 -7.60 -9.46
C SER A 387 44.46 -7.23 -10.87
N GLU A 388 43.58 -7.34 -11.86
CA GLU A 388 43.83 -6.75 -13.17
C GLU A 388 44.14 -5.25 -12.99
N LYS A 389 45.38 -4.87 -13.30
CA LYS A 389 45.82 -3.49 -13.39
C LYS A 389 45.34 -2.98 -14.74
N ASN A 390 44.46 -1.98 -14.75
CA ASN A 390 44.29 -1.09 -15.89
C ASN A 390 44.69 0.33 -15.50
N ASP A 391 45.19 1.03 -16.51
CA ASP A 391 46.31 1.94 -16.46
C ASP A 391 46.09 3.34 -15.85
N LYS A 392 47.26 3.88 -15.52
CA LYS A 392 47.62 5.24 -15.14
C LYS A 392 46.95 6.33 -15.99
N ASN A 393 46.27 7.28 -15.35
CA ASN A 393 46.66 8.71 -15.36
C ASN A 393 45.68 9.58 -14.55
N SER A 394 46.10 9.97 -13.35
CA SER A 394 45.81 11.29 -12.76
C SER A 394 46.57 11.39 -11.45
N LYS A 395 47.76 11.99 -11.50
CA LYS A 395 48.45 12.46 -10.31
C LYS A 395 47.66 13.63 -9.75
N SER A 396 46.97 13.41 -8.64
CA SER A 396 46.64 14.47 -7.69
C SER A 396 47.15 14.02 -6.32
N LYS A 397 48.18 14.73 -5.85
CA LYS A 397 48.76 14.60 -4.52
C LYS A 397 47.64 14.80 -3.48
N LYS A 398 47.19 13.72 -2.83
CA LYS A 398 46.55 13.82 -1.52
C LYS A 398 47.58 13.47 -0.46
N THR A 399 48.09 14.52 0.16
CA THR A 399 48.75 14.50 1.46
C THR A 399 47.99 13.57 2.40
N LYS A 400 48.67 12.53 2.91
CA LYS A 400 48.21 11.74 4.06
C LYS A 400 48.09 12.67 5.26
N LYS A 401 46.91 13.22 5.50
CA LYS A 401 46.51 13.57 6.87
C LYS A 401 46.03 12.29 7.52
N SER A 402 46.92 11.71 8.32
CA SER A 402 46.50 10.93 9.49
C SER A 402 45.40 11.73 10.20
N ARG A 403 44.19 11.19 10.20
CA ARG A 403 43.14 11.62 11.10
C ARG A 403 42.66 10.38 11.85
N THR A 404 43.56 9.87 12.69
CA THR A 404 43.16 9.22 13.94
C THR A 404 42.35 10.24 14.74
N GLY A 405 41.06 10.26 14.51
CA GLY A 405 40.08 10.99 15.30
C GLY A 405 38.86 10.10 15.38
N ARG A 406 38.67 9.46 16.54
CA ARG A 406 37.35 9.04 17.00
C ARG A 406 36.44 10.26 16.80
N ARG A 407 35.58 10.26 15.78
CA ARG A 407 34.45 11.19 15.73
C ARG A 407 33.53 10.73 16.85
N SER A 408 33.53 11.48 17.94
CA SER A 408 32.44 11.47 18.91
C SER A 408 31.13 11.60 18.13
N SER A 409 30.27 10.61 18.29
CA SER A 409 29.01 10.48 17.57
C SER A 409 27.97 11.43 18.16
N GLU A 410 28.00 12.70 17.81
CA GLU A 410 26.78 13.51 17.82
C GLU A 410 25.92 13.01 16.66
N LYS A 411 24.86 12.30 17.00
CA LYS A 411 23.93 11.66 16.06
C LYS A 411 22.71 12.55 15.94
N GLU A 412 22.35 12.93 14.73
CA GLU A 412 21.20 13.79 14.47
C GLU A 412 19.87 13.07 14.74
N PRO A 413 18.81 13.84 15.06
CA PRO A 413 17.48 13.29 15.25
C PRO A 413 16.83 12.90 13.92
N VAL A 414 16.56 11.61 13.76
CA VAL A 414 15.77 11.07 12.65
C VAL A 414 14.32 10.94 13.11
N GLN A 415 13.39 11.60 12.42
CA GLN A 415 11.97 11.52 12.74
C GLN A 415 11.42 10.14 12.34
N VAL A 416 10.79 9.43 13.26
CA VAL A 416 10.17 8.14 12.98
C VAL A 416 8.67 8.25 13.17
N SER A 417 7.91 8.04 12.10
CA SER A 417 6.44 8.07 12.14
C SER A 417 5.90 6.67 12.40
N VAL A 418 5.16 6.50 13.50
CA VAL A 418 4.60 5.22 13.93
C VAL A 418 3.07 5.24 13.77
N ASN A 419 2.49 4.11 13.41
CA ASN A 419 1.05 4.00 13.21
C ASN A 419 0.32 4.10 14.57
N PRO A 420 -0.64 5.03 14.72
CA PRO A 420 -1.43 5.23 15.93
C PRO A 420 -2.23 4.00 16.36
N ALA A 421 -2.46 3.02 15.48
CA ALA A 421 -3.18 1.80 15.81
C ALA A 421 -2.31 0.66 16.39
N TYR A 422 -0.99 0.86 16.51
CA TYR A 422 -0.10 -0.17 17.05
C TYR A 422 -0.46 -0.55 18.49
N GLN A 423 -0.47 -1.86 18.75
CA GLN A 423 -0.57 -2.40 20.09
C GLN A 423 0.82 -2.46 20.72
N GLN A 424 0.85 -2.77 22.02
CA GLN A 424 2.06 -2.75 22.84
C GLN A 424 3.27 -3.48 22.21
N MET A 425 3.05 -4.65 21.59
CA MET A 425 4.13 -5.42 20.96
C MET A 425 4.70 -4.75 19.70
N GLU A 426 3.85 -4.17 18.84
CA GLU A 426 4.34 -3.47 17.64
C GLU A 426 5.09 -2.19 18.02
N VAL A 427 4.65 -1.50 19.08
CA VAL A 427 5.34 -0.33 19.62
C VAL A 427 6.73 -0.69 20.11
N GLU A 428 6.84 -1.67 21.01
CA GLU A 428 8.14 -2.11 21.52
C GLU A 428 9.08 -2.54 20.38
N TYR A 429 8.56 -3.30 19.41
CA TYR A 429 9.33 -3.72 18.25
C TYR A 429 9.84 -2.50 17.46
N ALA A 430 8.97 -1.54 17.13
CA ALA A 430 9.33 -0.37 16.35
C ALA A 430 10.39 0.48 17.07
N LEU A 431 10.17 0.78 18.35
CA LEU A 431 11.08 1.57 19.19
C LEU A 431 12.46 0.91 19.31
N ARG A 432 12.49 -0.40 19.57
CA ARG A 432 13.74 -1.17 19.64
C ARG A 432 14.44 -1.22 18.29
N LYS A 433 13.69 -1.43 17.21
CA LYS A 433 14.23 -1.56 15.86
C LYS A 433 14.96 -0.31 15.40
N VAL A 434 14.43 0.88 15.71
CA VAL A 434 15.03 2.15 15.31
C VAL A 434 16.02 2.72 16.33
N GLY A 435 16.18 2.10 17.49
CA GLY A 435 17.01 2.64 18.57
C GLY A 435 16.49 3.99 19.06
N CYS A 436 15.17 4.08 19.28
CA CYS A 436 14.51 5.32 19.67
C CYS A 436 15.07 5.88 20.98
N GLN A 437 15.45 7.16 20.97
CA GLN A 437 15.96 7.88 22.14
C GLN A 437 14.93 8.79 22.78
N ALA A 438 14.04 9.36 21.97
CA ALA A 438 12.95 10.22 22.43
C ALA A 438 11.63 9.86 21.75
N ILE A 439 10.54 9.84 22.51
CA ILE A 439 9.18 9.61 21.99
C ILE A 439 8.35 10.85 22.23
N VAL A 440 7.60 11.29 21.23
CA VAL A 440 6.60 12.36 21.32
C VAL A 440 5.23 11.77 21.02
N CYS A 441 4.29 11.84 21.97
CA CYS A 441 2.95 11.29 21.80
C CYS A 441 1.93 11.99 22.69
N PRO A 442 0.62 11.97 22.35
CA PRO A 442 -0.42 12.29 23.32
C PRO A 442 -0.54 11.16 24.36
N THR A 443 -1.27 11.41 25.44
CA THR A 443 -1.57 10.40 26.46
C THR A 443 -2.40 9.27 25.87
N GLU A 444 -3.40 9.62 25.06
CA GLU A 444 -4.26 8.68 24.33
C GLU A 444 -4.70 9.25 22.97
N PHE A 445 -5.08 8.36 22.05
CA PHE A 445 -5.72 8.74 20.80
C PHE A 445 -6.70 7.65 20.34
N LYS A 446 -7.95 8.04 20.09
CA LYS A 446 -9.07 7.12 19.80
C LYS A 446 -9.17 6.04 20.88
N THR A 447 -8.92 4.77 20.53
CA THR A 447 -8.99 3.63 21.45
C THR A 447 -7.64 3.26 22.07
N GLN A 448 -6.55 3.94 21.68
CA GLN A 448 -5.20 3.58 22.10
C GLN A 448 -4.71 4.48 23.23
N LYS A 449 -4.18 3.87 24.28
CA LYS A 449 -3.63 4.55 25.46
C LYS A 449 -2.11 4.48 25.44
N TYR A 450 -1.46 5.45 24.78
CA TYR A 450 -0.02 5.40 24.54
C TYR A 450 0.80 5.49 25.83
N CYS A 451 0.43 6.38 26.74
CA CYS A 451 1.12 6.54 28.02
C CYS A 451 1.11 5.20 28.80
N ASP A 452 -0.05 4.55 28.90
CA ASP A 452 -0.19 3.25 29.56
C ASP A 452 0.59 2.13 28.86
N MET A 453 0.64 2.14 27.52
CA MET A 453 1.46 1.18 26.76
C MET A 453 2.95 1.38 27.05
N LEU A 454 3.43 2.63 27.07
CA LEU A 454 4.83 2.95 27.36
C LEU A 454 5.22 2.56 28.78
N LYS A 455 4.37 2.85 29.78
CA LYS A 455 4.57 2.42 31.18
C LYS A 455 4.61 0.89 31.31
N ARG A 456 3.81 0.15 30.53
CA ARG A 456 3.88 -1.32 30.50
C ARG A 456 5.11 -1.87 29.80
N ILE A 457 5.66 -1.15 28.82
CA ILE A 457 6.90 -1.53 28.12
C ILE A 457 8.12 -1.22 28.99
N CYS A 458 8.12 -0.05 29.63
CA CYS A 458 9.19 0.49 30.47
C CYS A 458 8.60 1.03 31.79
N PRO A 459 8.33 0.16 32.76
CA PRO A 459 7.81 0.57 34.08
C PRO A 459 8.73 1.55 34.82
N GLU A 460 10.03 1.51 34.51
CA GLU A 460 11.05 2.36 35.13
C GLU A 460 10.83 3.86 34.91
N ILE A 461 9.97 4.25 33.95
CA ILE A 461 9.60 5.64 33.70
C ILE A 461 9.05 6.29 34.97
N GLU A 462 8.21 5.60 35.74
CA GLU A 462 7.53 6.21 36.90
C GLU A 462 8.50 6.59 38.03
N SER A 463 9.66 5.93 38.08
CA SER A 463 10.73 6.22 39.04
C SER A 463 11.87 7.08 38.48
N SER A 464 11.84 7.41 37.19
CA SER A 464 12.90 8.17 36.51
C SER A 464 12.62 9.66 36.55
N SER A 465 13.67 10.49 36.48
CA SER A 465 13.54 11.91 36.14
C SER A 465 13.37 12.08 34.62
N PRO A 466 12.62 13.09 34.13
CA PRO A 466 12.52 13.36 32.70
C PRO A 466 13.90 13.45 32.02
N GLY A 467 14.12 12.62 31.00
CA GLY A 467 15.39 12.55 30.26
C GLY A 467 16.41 11.53 30.77
N ASP A 468 16.16 10.86 31.89
CA ASP A 468 17.04 9.83 32.47
C ASP A 468 16.39 8.43 32.51
N ILE A 469 15.49 8.13 31.57
CA ILE A 469 14.86 6.80 31.49
C ILE A 469 15.94 5.75 31.20
N LYS A 470 15.95 4.69 32.02
CA LYS A 470 16.87 3.54 31.88
C LYS A 470 16.08 2.24 31.86
N SER A 471 15.69 1.81 30.66
CA SER A 471 14.91 0.59 30.45
C SER A 471 15.79 -0.58 30.01
N ALA A 472 15.60 -1.76 30.62
CA ALA A 472 16.19 -2.99 30.08
C ALA A 472 15.57 -3.40 28.72
N ARG A 473 14.28 -3.10 28.51
CA ARG A 473 13.53 -3.47 27.29
C ARG A 473 13.76 -2.49 26.14
N LEU A 474 13.99 -1.22 26.44
CA LEU A 474 14.32 -0.16 25.48
C LEU A 474 15.63 0.56 25.89
N PRO A 475 16.80 -0.07 25.68
CA PRO A 475 18.08 0.44 26.21
C PRO A 475 18.52 1.82 25.69
N GLU A 476 18.01 2.24 24.54
CA GLU A 476 18.33 3.53 23.92
C GLU A 476 17.36 4.65 24.33
N LEU A 477 16.17 4.32 24.87
CA LEU A 477 15.16 5.30 25.23
C LEU A 477 15.64 6.13 26.43
N ARG A 478 15.55 7.46 26.32
CA ARG A 478 15.92 8.41 27.38
C ARG A 478 14.78 9.34 27.76
N SER A 479 13.96 9.73 26.79
CA SER A 479 12.91 10.73 26.99
C SER A 479 11.57 10.27 26.42
N VAL A 480 10.50 10.54 27.16
CA VAL A 480 9.12 10.56 26.64
C VAL A 480 8.59 11.96 26.84
N ILE A 481 8.00 12.53 25.79
CA ILE A 481 7.48 13.90 25.72
C ILE A 481 5.98 13.79 25.43
N LEU A 482 5.16 14.23 26.37
CA LEU A 482 3.70 14.22 26.24
C LEU A 482 3.18 15.55 25.72
N LEU A 483 2.23 15.47 24.80
CA LEU A 483 1.62 16.65 24.16
C LEU A 483 0.51 17.29 25.01
N ASP A 484 -0.15 16.51 25.88
CA ASP A 484 -1.44 16.86 26.46
C ASP A 484 -1.49 16.78 28.00
N SER A 485 -0.51 16.15 28.65
CA SER A 485 -0.49 16.01 30.10
C SER A 485 0.91 15.93 30.71
N ARG A 486 1.03 16.35 31.98
CA ARG A 486 2.26 16.21 32.79
C ARG A 486 2.21 14.89 33.55
N GLN A 487 3.22 14.04 33.37
CA GLN A 487 3.31 12.71 34.00
C GLN A 487 4.71 12.50 34.62
N PRO A 488 4.81 11.73 35.73
CA PRO A 488 6.11 11.40 36.33
C PRO A 488 7.07 10.75 35.33
N GLY A 489 8.32 11.20 35.33
CA GLY A 489 9.40 10.71 34.47
C GLY A 489 9.28 11.05 32.98
N MET A 490 8.31 11.89 32.60
CA MET A 490 8.10 12.34 31.22
C MET A 490 8.19 13.87 31.14
N PHE A 491 8.65 14.39 30.01
CA PHE A 491 8.60 15.82 29.71
C PHE A 491 7.20 16.21 29.23
N HIS A 492 6.77 17.43 29.55
CA HIS A 492 5.68 18.08 28.84
C HIS A 492 6.21 18.81 27.61
N PHE A 493 5.43 18.85 26.53
CA PHE A 493 5.83 19.50 25.29
C PHE A 493 6.20 20.98 25.48
N ASP A 494 5.39 21.76 26.20
CA ASP A 494 5.69 23.18 26.49
C ASP A 494 7.01 23.37 27.21
N ASP A 495 7.34 22.49 28.16
CA ASP A 495 8.56 22.59 28.95
C ASP A 495 9.79 22.36 28.04
N VAL A 496 9.67 21.44 27.06
CA VAL A 496 10.70 21.22 26.03
C VAL A 496 10.83 22.43 25.09
N MET A 497 9.70 23.02 24.68
CA MET A 497 9.70 24.19 23.79
C MET A 497 10.30 25.44 24.47
N GLN A 498 10.14 25.57 25.78
CA GLN A 498 10.70 26.67 26.57
C GLN A 498 12.16 26.44 27.00
N ALA A 499 12.66 25.21 26.95
CA ALA A 499 14.04 24.88 27.32
C ALA A 499 15.10 25.35 26.30
N GLY A 500 14.69 25.71 25.09
CA GLY A 500 15.57 26.22 24.05
C GLY A 500 16.13 27.60 24.41
N ASP A 501 17.44 27.77 24.27
CA ASP A 501 18.12 29.05 24.46
C ASP A 501 19.07 29.37 23.29
N SER A 502 19.75 30.51 23.35
CA SER A 502 20.68 30.96 22.31
C SER A 502 21.85 29.99 22.08
N SER A 503 22.24 29.20 23.09
CA SER A 503 23.30 28.20 22.96
C SER A 503 22.84 27.02 22.10
N HIS A 504 21.59 26.58 22.28
CA HIS A 504 20.98 25.52 21.46
C HIS A 504 20.80 25.98 20.00
N VAL A 505 20.40 27.23 19.77
CA VAL A 505 20.31 27.81 18.41
C VAL A 505 21.67 27.79 17.72
N LYS A 506 22.74 28.15 18.44
CA LYS A 506 24.11 28.10 17.91
C LYS A 506 24.55 26.67 17.58
N GLN A 507 24.25 25.69 18.44
CA GLN A 507 24.53 24.28 18.18
C GLN A 507 23.80 23.79 16.91
N LEU A 508 22.55 24.20 16.71
CA LEU A 508 21.78 23.87 15.50
C LEU A 508 22.44 24.42 14.23
N GLN A 509 22.90 25.67 14.26
CA GLN A 509 23.63 26.29 13.14
C GLN A 509 24.95 25.56 12.84
N ASP A 510 25.68 25.16 13.88
CA ASP A 510 26.93 24.41 13.74
C ASP A 510 26.70 22.99 13.17
N LEU A 511 25.58 22.36 13.51
CA LEU A 511 25.15 21.06 12.95
C LEU A 511 24.71 21.20 11.49
N GLN A 512 23.94 22.23 11.16
CA GLN A 512 23.49 22.49 9.78
C GLN A 512 24.65 22.57 8.79
N ASN A 513 25.80 23.12 9.20
CA ASN A 513 27.01 23.19 8.37
C ASN A 513 27.73 21.85 8.14
N LYS A 514 27.38 20.81 8.91
CA LYS A 514 27.96 19.47 8.81
C LYS A 514 27.07 18.48 8.05
N LEU A 515 25.80 18.85 7.88
CA LEU A 515 24.72 17.99 7.45
C LEU A 515 24.64 17.79 5.93
N SER A 516 24.49 16.52 5.54
CA SER A 516 24.07 16.00 4.25
C SER A 516 22.58 16.21 3.91
N PHE A 517 22.20 16.80 2.77
CA PHE A 517 20.81 16.63 2.27
C PHE A 517 20.51 15.18 1.83
N GLU A 518 21.54 14.33 1.77
CA GLU A 518 21.46 12.88 1.56
C GLU A 518 21.36 12.08 2.86
N ASP A 519 21.54 12.72 4.02
CA ASP A 519 21.48 12.04 5.31
C ASP A 519 20.02 11.66 5.64
N PRO A 520 19.81 10.53 6.33
CA PRO A 520 18.48 10.13 6.79
C PRO A 520 17.86 11.18 7.70
N ILE A 521 16.61 11.56 7.43
CA ILE A 521 15.84 12.49 8.28
C ILE A 521 14.50 11.94 8.71
N ASN A 522 13.98 10.95 7.99
CA ASN A 522 12.68 10.37 8.27
C ASN A 522 12.69 8.86 8.05
N ILE A 523 12.03 8.11 8.94
CA ILE A 523 11.75 6.68 8.77
C ILE A 523 10.23 6.49 8.86
N GLN A 524 9.63 5.89 7.84
CA GLN A 524 8.21 5.58 7.83
C GLN A 524 7.99 4.08 7.90
N PHE A 525 7.17 3.61 8.83
CA PHE A 525 6.73 2.22 8.80
C PHE A 525 5.57 2.07 7.83
N THR A 526 5.78 1.35 6.72
CA THR A 526 4.70 1.02 5.80
C THR A 526 3.91 -0.16 6.38
N SER A 527 2.59 -0.02 6.45
CA SER A 527 1.72 -1.02 7.08
C SER A 527 1.81 -2.36 6.34
N GLY A 528 2.26 -3.41 7.03
CA GLY A 528 1.93 -4.80 6.68
C GLY A 528 0.99 -5.32 7.75
N THR A 529 -0.28 -5.55 7.42
CA THR A 529 -1.25 -6.24 8.32
C THR A 529 -1.03 -7.75 8.39
N THR A 530 0.11 -8.24 7.89
CA THR A 530 0.58 -9.63 8.00
C THR A 530 2.12 -9.67 8.10
N GLY A 531 2.70 -9.22 9.20
CA GLY A 531 4.13 -9.37 9.49
C GLY A 531 4.76 -8.28 10.38
N ALA A 532 6.05 -8.41 10.68
CA ALA A 532 6.80 -7.41 11.43
C ALA A 532 6.92 -6.08 10.64
N PRO A 533 6.68 -4.90 11.26
CA PRO A 533 6.74 -3.61 10.57
C PRO A 533 8.05 -3.37 9.82
N LYS A 534 7.95 -2.94 8.55
CA LYS A 534 9.10 -2.60 7.71
C LYS A 534 9.24 -1.08 7.64
N GLY A 535 10.40 -0.58 8.08
CA GLY A 535 10.73 0.83 8.11
C GLY A 535 11.42 1.29 6.84
N ALA A 536 11.10 2.52 6.44
CA ALA A 536 11.38 3.06 5.14
C ALA A 536 12.17 4.37 5.34
N THR A 537 13.49 4.37 5.13
CA THR A 537 14.36 5.54 5.37
C THR A 537 14.31 6.54 4.21
N LEU A 538 14.22 7.83 4.53
CA LEU A 538 14.09 8.94 3.60
C LEU A 538 15.05 10.09 3.96
N SER A 539 15.72 10.66 2.95
CA SER A 539 16.54 11.87 3.07
C SER A 539 15.77 13.12 2.65
N HIS A 540 16.32 14.31 2.95
CA HIS A 540 15.81 15.59 2.44
C HIS A 540 15.68 15.57 0.91
N ARG A 541 16.70 15.05 0.21
CA ARG A 541 16.69 14.93 -1.25
C ARG A 541 15.47 14.18 -1.76
N ASN A 542 15.18 13.03 -1.16
CA ASN A 542 14.08 12.17 -1.64
C ASN A 542 12.73 12.82 -1.37
N ILE A 543 12.52 13.35 -0.16
CA ILE A 543 11.25 13.94 0.26
C ILE A 543 10.89 15.17 -0.57
N ILE A 544 11.84 16.09 -0.75
CA ILE A 544 11.61 17.34 -1.51
C ILE A 544 11.37 17.04 -2.99
N ASN A 545 12.18 16.17 -3.61
CA ASN A 545 12.00 15.81 -5.03
C ASN A 545 10.65 15.15 -5.28
N ASN A 546 10.24 14.24 -4.40
CA ASN A 546 8.94 13.57 -4.52
C ASN A 546 7.79 14.58 -4.42
N ALA A 547 7.81 15.46 -3.41
CA ALA A 547 6.80 16.51 -3.25
C ALA A 547 6.76 17.46 -4.46
N TYR A 548 7.92 17.81 -5.01
CA TYR A 548 8.03 18.63 -6.22
C TYR A 548 7.33 18.00 -7.42
N PHE A 549 7.67 16.75 -7.76
CA PHE A 549 7.07 16.06 -8.91
C PHE A 549 5.60 15.72 -8.70
N VAL A 550 5.19 15.36 -7.47
CA VAL A 550 3.79 15.14 -7.13
C VAL A 550 2.97 16.41 -7.37
N GLY A 551 3.41 17.55 -6.87
CA GLY A 551 2.64 18.79 -7.05
C GLY A 551 2.57 19.26 -8.51
N LYS A 552 3.66 19.09 -9.29
CA LYS A 552 3.61 19.30 -10.74
C LYS A 552 2.56 18.42 -11.41
N ARG A 553 2.50 17.13 -11.04
CA ARG A 553 1.58 16.17 -11.65
C ARG A 553 0.12 16.39 -11.26
N VAL A 554 -0.15 16.78 -10.02
CA VAL A 554 -1.51 17.11 -9.54
C VAL A 554 -1.98 18.48 -10.08
N GLY A 555 -1.05 19.26 -10.63
CA GLY A 555 -1.34 20.54 -11.25
C GLY A 555 -1.40 21.70 -10.26
N TYR A 556 -0.63 21.62 -9.18
CA TYR A 556 -0.54 22.70 -8.20
C TYR A 556 0.17 23.94 -8.76
N THR A 557 1.03 23.77 -9.74
CA THR A 557 1.81 24.86 -10.34
C THR A 557 1.01 25.72 -11.34
N TRP A 558 -0.12 25.23 -11.84
CA TRP A 558 -0.92 25.94 -12.85
C TRP A 558 -2.35 26.27 -12.40
N LYS A 559 -2.77 25.82 -11.21
CA LYS A 559 -4.05 26.21 -10.60
C LYS A 559 -3.86 27.51 -9.83
N SER A 560 -4.78 28.45 -9.96
CA SER A 560 -4.80 29.65 -9.11
C SER A 560 -5.23 29.26 -7.70
N GLN A 561 -4.37 29.50 -6.70
CA GLN A 561 -4.61 29.23 -5.26
C GLN A 561 -5.13 27.82 -4.94
N PRO A 562 -4.36 26.75 -5.20
CA PRO A 562 -4.77 25.38 -4.92
C PRO A 562 -5.00 25.17 -3.41
N ARG A 563 -6.20 24.67 -3.08
CA ARG A 563 -6.52 24.14 -1.74
C ARG A 563 -6.61 22.63 -1.81
N VAL A 564 -6.03 21.94 -0.83
CA VAL A 564 -5.99 20.48 -0.79
C VAL A 564 -6.62 20.01 0.52
N CYS A 565 -7.71 19.27 0.41
CA CYS A 565 -8.28 18.53 1.52
C CYS A 565 -7.40 17.30 1.79
N VAL A 566 -6.86 17.19 2.99
CA VAL A 566 -5.97 16.08 3.40
C VAL A 566 -6.71 15.22 4.43
N PRO A 567 -7.44 14.17 3.99
CA PRO A 567 -8.25 13.33 4.88
C PRO A 567 -7.42 12.26 5.60
N VAL A 568 -6.11 12.23 5.39
CA VAL A 568 -5.20 11.18 5.88
C VAL A 568 -4.32 11.67 7.02
N PRO A 569 -3.90 10.76 7.90
CA PRO A 569 -3.02 11.13 9.00
C PRO A 569 -1.60 11.47 8.53
N LEU A 570 -0.93 12.37 9.25
CA LEU A 570 0.40 12.88 8.91
C LEU A 570 1.53 11.85 9.12
N TYR A 571 1.33 10.81 9.93
CA TYR A 571 2.31 9.72 10.05
C TYR A 571 2.50 8.94 8.74
N HIS A 572 1.52 9.00 7.83
CA HIS A 572 1.58 8.34 6.52
C HIS A 572 2.25 9.24 5.47
N CYS A 573 2.94 8.65 4.48
CA CYS A 573 3.65 9.39 3.42
C CYS A 573 2.74 10.36 2.65
N PHE A 574 1.48 9.97 2.44
CA PHE A 574 0.51 10.82 1.75
C PHE A 574 0.19 12.09 2.55
N GLY A 575 0.06 12.01 3.88
CA GLY A 575 -0.19 13.17 4.73
C GLY A 575 1.06 14.03 4.91
N SER A 576 2.17 13.42 5.31
CA SER A 576 3.45 14.11 5.53
C SER A 576 4.05 14.69 4.25
N VAL A 577 4.32 13.84 3.26
CA VAL A 577 5.04 14.25 2.02
C VAL A 577 4.07 14.80 0.97
N GLY A 578 3.00 14.05 0.67
CA GLY A 578 2.02 14.43 -0.35
C GLY A 578 1.18 15.65 0.02
N GLY A 579 0.94 15.87 1.31
CA GLY A 579 0.28 17.05 1.87
C GLY A 579 1.29 18.09 2.32
N GLY A 580 1.88 17.89 3.50
CA GLY A 580 2.71 18.88 4.20
C GLY A 580 3.91 19.39 3.40
N ILE A 581 4.75 18.51 2.87
CA ILE A 581 5.92 18.94 2.09
C ILE A 581 5.51 19.51 0.74
N ALA A 582 4.49 18.95 0.07
CA ALA A 582 3.95 19.54 -1.15
C ALA A 582 3.41 20.97 -0.93
N MET A 583 2.81 21.22 0.23
CA MET A 583 2.41 22.57 0.65
C MET A 583 3.60 23.51 0.73
N ALA A 584 4.68 23.11 1.39
CA ALA A 584 5.90 23.92 1.50
C ALA A 584 6.56 24.16 0.12
N VAL A 585 6.60 23.15 -0.75
CA VAL A 585 7.25 23.25 -2.06
C VAL A 585 6.43 24.06 -3.07
N HIS A 586 5.10 23.99 -3.02
CA HIS A 586 4.21 24.58 -4.04
C HIS A 586 3.32 25.72 -3.52
N GLY A 587 3.44 26.13 -2.25
CA GLY A 587 2.68 27.23 -1.69
C GLY A 587 1.18 26.93 -1.50
N LEU A 588 0.81 25.68 -1.19
CA LEU A 588 -0.58 25.24 -1.12
C LEU A 588 -1.28 25.76 0.15
N SER A 589 -2.62 25.76 0.15
CA SER A 589 -3.39 25.76 1.40
C SER A 589 -3.87 24.35 1.70
N LEU A 590 -3.56 23.82 2.88
CA LEU A 590 -4.06 22.51 3.32
C LEU A 590 -5.29 22.69 4.21
N VAL A 591 -6.30 21.86 3.99
CA VAL A 591 -7.49 21.76 4.82
C VAL A 591 -7.48 20.40 5.50
N PHE A 592 -7.47 20.38 6.82
CA PHE A 592 -7.58 19.18 7.64
C PHE A 592 -9.00 19.10 8.23
N PRO A 593 -9.88 18.22 7.71
CA PRO A 593 -11.27 18.20 8.14
C PRO A 593 -11.46 17.70 9.58
N SER A 594 -10.51 16.91 10.08
CA SER A 594 -10.51 16.37 11.45
C SER A 594 -9.13 15.82 11.83
N ALA A 595 -8.89 15.62 13.14
CA ALA A 595 -7.64 15.07 13.71
C ALA A 595 -7.24 13.67 13.18
N GLY A 596 -8.19 12.93 12.62
CA GLY A 596 -7.96 11.69 11.88
C GLY A 596 -9.06 11.49 10.84
N TYR A 597 -9.04 10.37 10.11
CA TYR A 597 -10.04 10.14 9.06
C TYR A 597 -11.48 10.13 9.62
N ASN A 598 -12.33 11.00 9.09
CA ASN A 598 -13.78 11.04 9.33
C ASN A 598 -14.50 11.31 8.00
N GLY A 599 -15.26 10.34 7.50
CA GLY A 599 -15.94 10.45 6.20
C GLY A 599 -16.92 11.62 6.11
N LYS A 600 -17.67 11.90 7.18
CA LYS A 600 -18.64 13.00 7.23
C LYS A 600 -17.93 14.34 7.18
N ALA A 601 -16.93 14.57 8.03
CA ALA A 601 -16.17 15.83 8.06
C ALA A 601 -15.45 16.08 6.72
N ASN A 602 -14.92 15.02 6.08
CA ASN A 602 -14.30 15.13 4.76
C ASN A 602 -15.30 15.58 3.68
N LEU A 603 -16.50 14.99 3.66
CA LEU A 603 -17.54 15.36 2.71
C LEU A 603 -18.05 16.78 2.97
N GLU A 604 -18.23 17.16 4.23
CA GLU A 604 -18.62 18.52 4.62
C GLU A 604 -17.58 19.55 4.19
N ALA A 605 -16.28 19.29 4.43
CA ALA A 605 -15.21 20.20 4.00
C ALA A 605 -15.16 20.38 2.47
N ILE A 606 -15.38 19.30 1.71
CA ILE A 606 -15.44 19.35 0.24
C ILE A 606 -16.70 20.09 -0.21
N GLN A 607 -17.85 19.78 0.39
CA GLN A 607 -19.13 20.39 0.10
C GLN A 607 -19.09 21.90 0.32
N THR A 608 -18.66 22.35 1.50
CA THR A 608 -18.53 23.78 1.84
C THR A 608 -17.63 24.50 0.84
N TRP A 609 -16.52 23.89 0.42
CA TRP A 609 -15.63 24.49 -0.58
C TRP A 609 -16.30 24.66 -1.96
N ILE A 610 -17.10 23.68 -2.41
CA ILE A 610 -17.83 23.75 -3.68
C ILE A 610 -18.89 24.86 -3.63
N TYR A 611 -19.62 24.97 -2.52
CA TYR A 611 -20.69 25.97 -2.35
C TYR A 611 -20.15 27.40 -2.30
N LEU A 612 -19.02 27.63 -1.60
CA LEU A 612 -18.42 28.97 -1.50
C LEU A 612 -17.81 29.49 -2.82
N ASN A 613 -17.51 28.62 -3.78
CA ASN A 613 -16.88 28.99 -5.06
C ASN A 613 -17.82 28.94 -6.26
N ASN A 614 -19.12 28.66 -6.07
CA ASN A 614 -20.13 28.72 -7.13
C ASN A 614 -21.21 29.77 -6.83
N PRO A 615 -21.27 30.89 -7.57
CA PRO A 615 -22.28 31.94 -7.37
C PRO A 615 -23.74 31.48 -7.57
N SER A 616 -23.96 30.34 -8.21
CA SER A 616 -25.29 29.80 -8.54
C SER A 616 -26.01 29.10 -7.39
N PHE A 617 -25.36 28.91 -6.23
CA PHE A 617 -25.91 28.17 -5.09
C PHE A 617 -26.11 29.03 -3.83
N SER A 618 -26.40 30.32 -3.99
CA SER A 618 -26.51 31.35 -2.94
C SER A 618 -27.66 31.18 -1.91
N GLY A 619 -28.31 30.02 -1.85
CA GLY A 619 -29.48 29.77 -0.97
C GLY A 619 -29.18 29.02 0.34
N CYS A 620 -28.00 28.43 0.53
CA CYS A 620 -27.67 27.68 1.74
C CYS A 620 -26.49 28.34 2.48
N LYS A 621 -26.78 29.21 3.44
CA LYS A 621 -25.79 29.66 4.42
C LYS A 621 -25.58 28.54 5.44
N LEU A 622 -24.44 27.85 5.35
CA LEU A 622 -23.90 27.09 6.48
C LEU A 622 -23.11 28.05 7.37
N GLU A 623 -23.41 28.04 8.67
CA GLU A 623 -22.70 28.82 9.69
C GLU A 623 -21.25 28.32 9.86
N GLN A 624 -20.32 29.27 9.89
CA GLN A 624 -18.91 29.29 10.34
C GLN A 624 -18.05 28.00 10.30
N ASP A 625 -16.86 28.13 9.68
CA ASP A 625 -15.82 27.10 9.48
C ASP A 625 -15.36 26.39 10.78
N PRO A 626 -15.53 25.06 10.91
CA PRO A 626 -14.92 24.26 11.97
C PRO A 626 -13.56 23.65 11.57
N PHE A 627 -12.94 24.08 10.46
CA PHE A 627 -11.78 23.40 9.87
C PHE A 627 -10.46 24.15 10.08
N ILE A 628 -9.37 23.41 10.31
CA ILE A 628 -8.02 23.97 10.38
C ILE A 628 -7.50 24.16 8.95
N SER A 629 -7.23 25.42 8.57
CA SER A 629 -6.57 25.80 7.32
C SER A 629 -5.15 26.27 7.61
N VAL A 630 -4.16 25.58 7.04
CA VAL A 630 -2.74 25.95 7.16
C VAL A 630 -2.27 26.56 5.84
N ARG A 631 -1.62 27.73 5.92
CA ARG A 631 -0.92 28.38 4.81
C ARG A 631 0.55 28.57 5.17
N PRO A 632 1.47 28.50 4.21
CA PRO A 632 2.87 28.79 4.46
C PRO A 632 3.05 30.27 4.88
N PRO A 633 3.86 30.57 5.91
CA PRO A 633 4.36 31.92 6.12
C PRO A 633 5.22 32.31 4.92
N HIS A 634 5.17 33.59 4.50
CA HIS A 634 5.86 34.13 3.31
C HIS A 634 7.21 33.46 3.01
N ALA A 635 7.20 32.41 2.18
CA ALA A 635 8.38 31.69 1.77
C ALA A 635 8.64 32.01 0.29
N GLU A 636 9.81 32.57 -0.01
CA GLU A 636 10.23 32.75 -1.38
C GLU A 636 10.29 31.37 -2.08
N PRO A 637 9.81 31.25 -3.33
CA PRO A 637 9.90 30.00 -4.07
C PRO A 637 11.37 29.58 -4.19
N VAL A 638 11.68 28.36 -3.75
CA VAL A 638 13.02 27.77 -3.87
C VAL A 638 13.42 27.74 -5.34
N SER A 639 14.41 28.55 -5.70
CA SER A 639 14.90 28.69 -7.06
C SER A 639 15.70 27.45 -7.47
N PHE A 640 15.20 26.71 -8.45
CA PHE A 640 15.94 25.61 -9.08
C PHE A 640 16.71 26.16 -10.28
N LEU A 641 18.03 25.94 -10.30
CA LEU A 641 18.87 26.18 -11.48
C LEU A 641 18.50 25.14 -12.56
N GLU A 642 17.80 25.58 -13.61
CA GLU A 642 17.64 24.78 -14.83
C GLU A 642 18.99 24.61 -15.56
N PRO A 643 19.30 23.43 -16.11
CA PRO A 643 20.42 23.27 -17.03
C PRO A 643 20.15 24.09 -18.30
N LYS A 644 21.07 25.00 -18.63
CA LYS A 644 21.00 25.85 -19.83
C LYS A 644 20.81 25.02 -21.11
N SER A 645 19.91 25.54 -21.94
CA SER A 645 19.45 25.07 -23.24
C SER A 645 20.55 24.83 -24.28
N GLN A 646 20.32 23.84 -25.14
CA GLN A 646 20.72 23.91 -26.55
C GLN A 646 19.47 23.91 -27.43
N LYS A 647 19.41 24.94 -28.28
CA LYS A 647 18.36 25.29 -29.24
C LYS A 647 18.41 24.37 -30.47
N SER A 648 17.26 24.00 -31.02
CA SER A 648 16.79 24.48 -32.34
C SER A 648 15.40 23.93 -32.69
N CYS A 649 14.55 24.83 -33.20
CA CYS A 649 13.13 24.68 -33.53
C CYS A 649 12.81 23.73 -34.69
N SER A 650 11.64 23.08 -34.65
CA SER A 650 10.49 23.32 -35.56
C SER A 650 9.36 22.30 -35.30
N SER A 651 8.12 22.77 -35.26
CA SER A 651 6.89 21.96 -35.31
C SER A 651 6.26 22.14 -36.71
N PRO A 652 5.45 21.18 -37.22
CA PRO A 652 4.01 21.27 -36.94
C PRO A 652 3.23 19.92 -36.76
N VAL A 653 2.26 19.99 -35.83
CA VAL A 653 0.85 19.55 -35.95
C VAL A 653 0.46 18.03 -35.90
N LEU A 654 -0.30 17.73 -34.83
CA LEU A 654 -1.39 16.75 -34.62
C LEU A 654 -1.17 15.24 -34.84
N ARG A 655 -1.20 14.49 -33.72
CA ARG A 655 -2.30 13.58 -33.34
C ARG A 655 -2.12 13.07 -31.90
N THR A 656 -3.15 13.23 -31.08
CA THR A 656 -3.33 12.53 -29.80
C THR A 656 -3.40 11.01 -30.02
N PRO A 657 -2.95 10.19 -29.05
CA PRO A 657 -3.96 9.56 -28.19
C PRO A 657 -3.55 9.43 -26.71
N SER A 658 -4.54 9.64 -25.85
CA SER A 658 -4.79 8.98 -24.55
C SER A 658 -3.57 8.51 -23.73
N SER A 659 -3.20 9.27 -22.70
CA SER A 659 -2.38 8.76 -21.59
C SER A 659 -3.24 8.54 -20.35
N ARG A 660 -3.41 7.25 -20.03
CA ARG A 660 -3.93 6.74 -18.76
C ARG A 660 -2.97 7.09 -17.62
N ASN A 661 -3.59 7.36 -16.47
CA ASN A 661 -2.99 7.56 -15.17
C ASN A 661 -1.99 6.48 -14.75
N THR A 662 -0.91 6.89 -14.08
CA THR A 662 -0.21 6.09 -13.06
C THR A 662 0.49 7.05 -12.11
N MET A 663 0.00 7.16 -10.87
CA MET A 663 0.80 7.70 -9.77
C MET A 663 2.13 6.94 -9.72
N ALA A 664 3.24 7.67 -9.68
CA ALA A 664 4.56 7.07 -9.59
C ALA A 664 4.72 6.37 -8.24
N SER A 665 5.14 5.11 -8.29
CA SER A 665 5.47 4.28 -7.15
C SER A 665 6.68 4.84 -6.40
N LEU A 666 6.51 4.94 -5.09
CA LEU A 666 7.58 5.13 -4.11
C LEU A 666 8.37 3.81 -4.01
N SER A 667 9.49 3.66 -4.72
CA SER A 667 10.38 2.49 -4.58
C SER A 667 11.86 2.83 -4.78
N GLY A 668 12.37 3.72 -3.94
CA GLY A 668 13.80 3.88 -3.73
C GLY A 668 14.12 3.71 -2.25
N GLN A 669 14.53 2.51 -1.82
CA GLN A 669 15.01 2.32 -0.46
C GLN A 669 16.23 1.42 -0.36
N ARG A 670 17.28 2.04 0.19
CA ARG A 670 18.45 1.41 0.77
C ARG A 670 18.01 0.55 1.97
N SER A 671 18.40 -0.72 1.98
CA SER A 671 18.61 -1.44 3.23
C SER A 671 20.11 -1.69 3.38
N THR A 672 20.78 -0.80 4.10
CA THR A 672 22.03 -1.08 4.78
C THR A 672 21.88 -0.50 6.17
N ASP A 673 22.21 -1.32 7.16
CA ASP A 673 22.63 -0.98 8.51
C ASP A 673 22.10 0.34 9.07
N PHE A 674 21.21 0.21 10.06
CA PHE A 674 20.82 1.31 10.93
C PHE A 674 22.09 2.02 11.40
N CYS A 675 22.35 3.20 10.85
CA CYS A 675 22.96 4.25 11.65
C CYS A 675 22.14 4.25 12.93
N ARG A 676 22.77 3.89 14.06
CA ARG A 676 22.25 4.23 15.38
C ARG A 676 22.19 5.75 15.41
N ALA A 677 21.19 6.36 14.80
CA ALA A 677 20.91 7.78 14.86
C ALA A 677 20.05 8.03 16.10
N SER A 678 20.05 9.24 16.63
CA SER A 678 19.28 9.59 17.82
C SER A 678 17.80 9.71 17.44
N ALA A 679 17.10 8.60 17.18
CA ALA A 679 15.78 8.64 16.58
C ALA A 679 14.72 9.23 17.54
N THR A 680 13.97 10.22 17.06
CA THR A 680 12.78 10.78 17.74
C THR A 680 11.54 10.20 17.09
N VAL A 681 10.77 9.41 17.82
CA VAL A 681 9.52 8.82 17.34
C VAL A 681 8.38 9.79 17.63
N SER A 682 7.64 10.19 16.61
CA SER A 682 6.44 11.03 16.78
C SER A 682 5.19 10.21 16.43
N TRP A 683 4.25 10.20 17.36
CA TRP A 683 2.88 9.72 17.17
C TRP A 683 2.01 10.91 16.79
N SER A 684 2.13 11.42 15.56
CA SER A 684 1.33 12.58 15.15
C SER A 684 -0.05 12.15 14.64
N SER A 685 -1.07 12.44 15.43
CA SER A 685 -2.45 12.62 14.99
C SER A 685 -2.92 13.97 15.53
N ALA A 686 -3.12 14.96 14.64
CA ALA A 686 -3.28 16.40 14.93
C ALA A 686 -2.00 17.03 15.52
N LEU A 687 -1.50 18.23 15.16
CA LEU A 687 -2.17 19.50 14.88
C LEU A 687 -3.19 19.87 15.96
N ASP A 688 -2.79 19.77 17.22
CA ASP A 688 -3.29 20.67 18.26
C ASP A 688 -2.04 21.31 18.88
N ASP A 689 -1.91 22.64 18.70
CA ASP A 689 -0.93 23.57 19.28
C ASP A 689 0.56 23.34 18.92
N VAL A 690 1.35 24.20 18.24
CA VAL A 690 1.34 25.63 17.84
C VAL A 690 2.41 25.77 16.66
N PRO A 691 2.91 26.96 16.31
CA PRO A 691 2.84 27.68 15.03
C PRO A 691 3.92 27.37 13.95
#